data_AF-A0AAU4Z007-F1
#
_entry.id   AF-A0AAU4Z007-F1
#
_cell.length_a   1.000
_cell.length_b   1.000
_cell.length_c   1.000
_cell.angle_alpha   90.00
_cell.angle_beta   90.00
_cell.angle_gamma   90.00
#
_symmetry.space_group_name_H-M   'P 1'
#
loop_
_entity.id
_entity.type
_entity.pdbx_description
1 polymer ?
#
loop_
_entity_poly.entity_id
_entity_poly.type
_entity_poly.pdbx_seq_one_letter_code
_entity_poly.pdbx_strand_id
1 'polypeptide(L)'
;MTELPRRHVLGMTAGAAVGAALLTPATADAAPHPAAATRTGAGTDGGGWGTVPAAVPVPLDTWFDNDGIDTADARGGDFDGSGYTFPGEELPAGEREIGGTAFLFPGSAAGTKNNVVALGQRIDLPPGRYLSGLFLTSCSYGAASGRATVHYADGTTTTPPLSGPDWYGGSGALTAAYRYTADGAKDQHPVSIAVSEIPLDPAREAVALTLPTTQPAEAGKPSLHIFALSLQPAAQGRALALRDAHSTTSLLDSGAQSVEATVVNAGTVGILAADGLTLSVDVPGARTVAPARVSRLAPGEQARVRIGIRSRPGTAPGTARDGNVVAHGRGARAATVRRSLTLGVPDYAPTDASLSTHQAPYWFQQAKFGIFIHWGVYSVPAWAPVGTQYAEWYWNQMQDPGNPTYAHHRETYGESFAYDDFIPRFRAERFDPRSWVELFRDAGAQYHVLTSKHHEGFALWDTKLSDRNSVKMGPGRDLVKELFDASRRYTPELHPGLYFSMPEWFNPDHPWMGHAPRNPYTLEPVPYTGHTAGKDYVTQFQGPQMLELIHGYDPEILWCDIGGDNDSHRVLAEYFNHAKNRARPVEVTVNNRSGIGAYDFTTPEYTTYDQIVTAKWESSRGLDPFSYGYNAQTPDEKYMTAEEIVHSLVDIVSKNGNFLLDIGPRADGTIPDIMQRRLRETGEWLKTNGEAVYDTTYWSRMPQLGEDLRFTLRPNRAFYIHSLARPGATLTVEAPVPVRGGDRVTLLGHDRPLNWRVRGGSLVIDVPAAARRTGKHAWVFKIAWSG
;
A
#
# COMPACT_ATOMS: atom_id res chain seq x y z
N MET A 1 -17.62 -17.50 -12.40
CA MET A 1 -16.37 -16.78 -12.09
C MET A 1 -15.27 -17.56 -12.77
N THR A 2 -14.94 -17.17 -14.00
CA THR A 2 -13.89 -17.78 -14.80
C THR A 2 -12.63 -16.95 -14.63
N GLU A 3 -11.60 -17.58 -14.08
CA GLU A 3 -10.26 -17.01 -13.86
C GLU A 3 -9.64 -16.53 -15.18
N LEU A 4 -9.09 -15.31 -15.18
CA LEU A 4 -8.30 -14.77 -16.28
C LEU A 4 -6.82 -15.17 -16.07
N PRO A 5 -6.18 -15.89 -17.02
CA PRO A 5 -4.80 -16.32 -16.87
C PRO A 5 -3.79 -15.20 -17.17
N ARG A 6 -2.89 -14.94 -16.22
CA ARG A 6 -1.70 -14.08 -16.37
C ARG A 6 -0.76 -14.69 -17.43
N ARG A 7 -0.35 -13.91 -18.44
CA ARG A 7 0.60 -14.34 -19.48
C ARG A 7 2.03 -13.89 -19.17
N HIS A 8 2.95 -14.82 -19.43
CA HIS A 8 4.39 -14.75 -19.22
C HIS A 8 5.10 -13.85 -20.25
N VAL A 9 6.17 -13.18 -19.84
CA VAL A 9 7.17 -12.57 -20.75
C VAL A 9 8.45 -13.41 -20.68
N LEU A 10 8.92 -13.87 -21.84
CA LEU A 10 10.06 -14.77 -22.05
C LEU A 10 11.40 -14.01 -22.07
N GLY A 11 12.41 -14.52 -21.35
CA GLY A 11 13.82 -14.13 -21.50
C GLY A 11 14.64 -15.22 -22.23
N MET A 12 15.57 -14.81 -23.10
CA MET A 12 16.53 -15.72 -23.78
C MET A 12 17.96 -15.54 -23.25
N THR A 13 18.64 -16.68 -23.12
CA THR A 13 19.96 -16.93 -22.49
C THR A 13 21.14 -16.98 -23.47
N ALA A 14 22.35 -16.64 -23.00
CA ALA A 14 23.67 -17.15 -23.45
C ALA A 14 24.70 -16.84 -22.34
N GLY A 15 25.68 -17.65 -21.91
CA GLY A 15 26.15 -19.00 -22.24
C GLY A 15 27.67 -19.11 -21.94
N ALA A 16 28.08 -20.07 -21.08
CA ALA A 16 29.42 -20.69 -20.92
C ALA A 16 30.59 -19.88 -20.28
N ALA A 17 31.57 -20.41 -19.51
CA ALA A 17 31.88 -21.75 -18.96
C ALA A 17 33.17 -21.71 -18.08
N VAL A 18 33.23 -22.54 -17.00
CA VAL A 18 34.36 -23.34 -16.43
C VAL A 18 35.60 -22.60 -15.84
N GLY A 19 36.18 -22.92 -14.66
CA GLY A 19 35.94 -23.94 -13.63
C GLY A 19 37.13 -24.06 -12.64
N ALA A 20 36.93 -24.90 -11.60
CA ALA A 20 37.93 -25.56 -10.71
C ALA A 20 38.70 -24.67 -9.68
N ALA A 21 39.01 -25.07 -8.44
CA ALA A 21 38.74 -26.27 -7.64
C ALA A 21 39.13 -26.02 -6.16
N LEU A 22 38.35 -26.63 -5.26
CA LEU A 22 38.70 -27.34 -4.00
C LEU A 22 39.81 -26.79 -3.09
N LEU A 23 39.45 -26.54 -1.81
CA LEU A 23 40.22 -26.95 -0.62
C LEU A 23 39.28 -27.03 0.61
N THR A 24 39.12 -28.22 1.18
CA THR A 24 38.57 -28.48 2.53
C THR A 24 39.69 -28.19 3.57
N PRO A 25 39.41 -27.86 4.86
CA PRO A 25 38.95 -28.89 5.83
C PRO A 25 38.17 -28.44 7.09
N ALA A 26 37.58 -29.46 7.73
CA ALA A 26 37.53 -29.76 9.17
C ALA A 26 36.76 -28.85 10.16
N THR A 27 35.56 -29.36 10.48
CA THR A 27 34.87 -29.48 11.78
C THR A 27 35.61 -29.13 13.08
N ALA A 28 34.89 -28.44 13.99
CA ALA A 28 34.95 -28.68 15.43
C ALA A 28 33.60 -28.34 16.10
N ASP A 29 33.02 -29.34 16.76
CA ASP A 29 31.83 -29.27 17.62
C ASP A 29 32.10 -28.53 18.94
N ALA A 30 31.08 -27.81 19.44
CA ALA A 30 30.83 -27.67 20.87
C ALA A 30 29.38 -27.19 21.14
N ALA A 31 28.57 -28.04 21.76
CA ALA A 31 27.25 -27.71 22.30
C ALA A 31 27.35 -27.06 23.70
N PRO A 32 26.37 -26.22 24.11
CA PRO A 32 26.19 -25.87 25.52
C PRO A 32 24.84 -26.32 26.13
N HIS A 33 24.90 -26.65 27.42
CA HIS A 33 23.77 -26.96 28.32
C HIS A 33 23.02 -25.69 28.79
N PRO A 34 21.73 -25.81 29.21
CA PRO A 34 20.88 -24.66 29.54
C PRO A 34 20.91 -24.27 31.02
N ALA A 35 20.75 -22.96 31.30
CA ALA A 35 20.63 -22.40 32.65
C ALA A 35 19.18 -22.03 32.99
N ALA A 36 18.80 -22.29 34.25
CA ALA A 36 17.44 -22.27 34.78
C ALA A 36 16.89 -20.85 35.06
N ALA A 37 15.57 -20.69 34.84
CA ALA A 37 14.79 -19.50 35.12
C ALA A 37 14.49 -19.32 36.61
N THR A 38 14.73 -18.11 37.14
CA THR A 38 14.30 -17.68 38.47
C THR A 38 13.03 -16.83 38.37
N ARG A 39 11.95 -17.30 39.02
CA ARG A 39 10.70 -16.56 39.22
C ARG A 39 10.89 -15.45 40.25
N THR A 40 10.47 -14.24 39.93
CA THR A 40 10.08 -13.25 40.95
C THR A 40 8.71 -12.69 40.59
N GLY A 41 7.72 -13.02 41.42
CA GLY A 41 6.45 -12.34 41.47
C GLY A 41 6.43 -11.40 42.67
N ALA A 42 6.11 -10.13 42.45
CA ALA A 42 5.59 -9.22 43.46
C ALA A 42 4.71 -8.20 42.75
N GLY A 43 3.41 -8.24 43.04
CA GLY A 43 2.43 -7.28 42.55
C GLY A 43 2.77 -5.88 43.05
N THR A 44 2.62 -4.89 42.16
CA THR A 44 2.53 -3.49 42.54
C THR A 44 1.25 -2.91 41.97
N ASP A 45 0.26 -2.74 42.85
CA ASP A 45 -0.79 -1.74 42.68
C ASP A 45 -0.19 -0.33 42.91
N GLY A 46 0.85 0.02 42.15
CA GLY A 46 1.49 1.33 42.15
C GLY A 46 1.18 2.04 40.84
N GLY A 47 0.58 3.22 40.91
CA GLY A 47 0.11 3.99 39.74
C GLY A 47 1.18 4.52 38.77
N GLY A 48 2.35 3.87 38.67
CA GLY A 48 3.46 4.17 37.76
C GLY A 48 3.49 3.27 36.51
N TRP A 49 4.49 3.48 35.66
CA TRP A 49 4.72 2.70 34.44
C TRP A 49 5.62 1.49 34.74
N GLY A 50 5.17 0.29 34.38
CA GLY A 50 5.93 -0.94 34.44
C GLY A 50 6.90 -1.10 33.25
N THR A 51 7.80 -2.07 33.36
CA THR A 51 8.77 -2.42 32.32
C THR A 51 8.18 -3.41 31.33
N VAL A 52 8.44 -3.20 30.04
CA VAL A 52 8.07 -4.16 29.00
C VAL A 52 9.08 -5.31 28.99
N PRO A 53 8.65 -6.58 29.15
CA PRO A 53 9.54 -7.72 29.02
C PRO A 53 10.15 -7.82 27.62
N ALA A 54 11.37 -8.34 27.53
CA ALA A 54 11.99 -8.64 26.26
C ALA A 54 11.14 -9.63 25.44
N ALA A 55 11.17 -9.49 24.11
CA ALA A 55 10.56 -10.47 23.23
C ALA A 55 11.24 -11.84 23.41
N VAL A 56 10.48 -12.91 23.21
CA VAL A 56 10.94 -14.29 23.35
C VAL A 56 10.99 -14.93 21.97
N PRO A 57 12.18 -15.06 21.35
CA PRO A 57 12.33 -15.83 20.12
C PRO A 57 11.88 -17.28 20.31
N VAL A 58 11.13 -17.80 19.34
CA VAL A 58 10.71 -19.20 19.30
C VAL A 58 11.60 -19.93 18.29
N PRO A 59 12.38 -20.94 18.71
CA PRO A 59 13.16 -21.76 17.78
C PRO A 59 12.23 -22.48 16.79
N LEU A 60 12.50 -22.32 15.49
CA LEU A 60 11.71 -22.93 14.41
C LEU A 60 12.46 -24.05 13.67
N ASP A 61 13.68 -24.36 14.09
CA ASP A 61 14.62 -25.27 13.42
C ASP A 61 14.06 -26.68 13.20
N THR A 62 13.26 -27.21 14.13
CA THR A 62 12.64 -28.53 14.00
C THR A 62 11.43 -28.55 13.05
N TRP A 63 10.95 -27.38 12.63
CA TRP A 63 9.83 -27.23 11.69
C TRP A 63 10.27 -26.80 10.28
N PHE A 64 11.52 -26.41 10.07
CA PHE A 64 12.00 -26.02 8.75
C PHE A 64 11.82 -27.18 7.77
N ASP A 65 11.02 -26.94 6.73
CA ASP A 65 10.64 -27.94 5.73
C ASP A 65 11.09 -27.55 4.31
N ASN A 66 11.59 -26.33 4.13
CA ASN A 66 12.04 -25.78 2.85
C ASN A 66 13.41 -25.07 2.96
N ASP A 67 14.14 -25.03 1.84
CA ASP A 67 15.45 -24.39 1.72
C ASP A 67 15.33 -23.14 0.85
N GLY A 68 15.03 -21.99 1.45
CA GLY A 68 14.76 -20.73 0.76
C GLY A 68 15.94 -19.76 0.69
N ILE A 69 17.08 -20.07 1.32
CA ILE A 69 18.23 -19.16 1.45
C ILE A 69 19.52 -19.89 1.05
N ASP A 70 20.14 -19.45 -0.04
CA ASP A 70 21.46 -19.93 -0.48
C ASP A 70 22.55 -18.88 -0.27
N THR A 71 23.81 -19.30 -0.34
CA THR A 71 24.96 -18.39 -0.44
C THR A 71 25.88 -18.76 -1.60
N ALA A 72 26.80 -17.86 -1.98
CA ALA A 72 27.85 -18.11 -2.98
C ALA A 72 28.45 -19.52 -2.93
N ASP A 73 28.67 -20.03 -1.71
CA ASP A 73 29.36 -21.29 -1.44
C ASP A 73 28.42 -22.45 -1.07
N ALA A 74 27.10 -22.18 -1.01
CA ALA A 74 26.08 -23.11 -0.56
C ALA A 74 24.84 -22.97 -1.45
N ARG A 75 24.71 -23.86 -2.44
CA ARG A 75 23.68 -23.82 -3.49
C ARG A 75 22.75 -25.02 -3.46
N GLY A 76 21.60 -24.86 -4.09
CA GLY A 76 20.66 -25.94 -4.37
C GLY A 76 19.37 -25.83 -3.57
N GLY A 77 19.14 -24.69 -2.91
CA GLY A 77 17.86 -24.37 -2.33
C GLY A 77 16.80 -24.08 -3.40
N ASP A 78 15.56 -24.05 -2.95
CA ASP A 78 14.38 -23.74 -3.74
C ASP A 78 13.34 -23.04 -2.85
N PHE A 79 13.29 -21.71 -2.93
CA PHE A 79 12.30 -20.92 -2.19
C PHE A 79 10.91 -21.06 -2.81
N ASP A 80 10.81 -21.01 -4.13
CA ASP A 80 9.53 -20.86 -4.83
C ASP A 80 9.07 -22.13 -5.57
N GLY A 81 9.87 -23.19 -5.60
CA GLY A 81 9.60 -24.38 -6.42
C GLY A 81 10.10 -24.24 -7.86
N SER A 82 10.89 -23.21 -8.17
CA SER A 82 11.53 -22.96 -9.47
C SER A 82 13.04 -22.77 -9.37
N GLY A 83 13.61 -23.09 -8.20
CA GLY A 83 15.03 -23.04 -7.90
C GLY A 83 15.54 -21.65 -7.55
N TYR A 84 14.68 -20.65 -7.34
CA TYR A 84 15.14 -19.34 -6.91
C TYR A 84 15.26 -19.27 -5.38
N THR A 85 16.22 -18.51 -4.85
CA THR A 85 16.44 -18.38 -3.40
C THR A 85 16.89 -16.98 -3.00
N PHE A 86 16.73 -16.65 -1.72
CA PHE A 86 17.31 -15.44 -1.13
C PHE A 86 18.84 -15.57 -1.01
N PRO A 87 19.59 -14.46 -1.14
CA PRO A 87 21.03 -14.45 -0.90
C PRO A 87 21.35 -14.28 0.60
N GLY A 88 21.79 -15.35 1.24
CA GLY A 88 22.15 -15.38 2.66
C GLY A 88 23.25 -14.39 3.04
N GLU A 89 24.14 -14.02 2.11
CA GLU A 89 25.15 -12.98 2.34
C GLU A 89 24.61 -11.56 2.53
N GLU A 90 23.36 -11.29 2.10
CA GLU A 90 22.68 -10.01 2.34
C GLU A 90 21.67 -10.08 3.49
N LEU A 91 21.54 -11.26 4.11
CA LEU A 91 20.60 -11.51 5.20
C LEU A 91 21.33 -11.70 6.54
N PRO A 92 20.65 -11.40 7.66
CA PRO A 92 21.17 -11.72 8.98
C PRO A 92 21.33 -13.23 9.20
N ALA A 93 22.02 -13.61 10.28
CA ALA A 93 22.01 -14.98 10.81
C ALA A 93 22.02 -14.95 12.34
N GLY A 94 21.35 -15.93 12.96
CA GLY A 94 21.27 -16.09 14.41
C GLY A 94 20.38 -15.05 15.09
N GLU A 95 20.64 -14.78 16.37
CA GLU A 95 19.86 -13.80 17.13
C GLU A 95 20.12 -12.37 16.64
N ARG A 96 19.07 -11.71 16.16
CA ARG A 96 19.12 -10.36 15.60
C ARG A 96 17.90 -9.54 15.96
N GLU A 97 18.11 -8.27 16.24
CA GLU A 97 17.03 -7.30 16.42
C GLU A 97 16.58 -6.78 15.05
N ILE A 98 15.32 -7.03 14.69
CA ILE A 98 14.67 -6.57 13.46
C ILE A 98 13.43 -5.77 13.85
N GLY A 99 13.36 -4.50 13.45
CA GLY A 99 12.25 -3.62 13.82
C GLY A 99 12.07 -3.39 15.33
N GLY A 100 13.14 -3.52 16.12
CA GLY A 100 13.08 -3.42 17.59
C GLY A 100 12.63 -4.69 18.31
N THR A 101 12.55 -5.81 17.60
CA THR A 101 12.18 -7.12 18.16
C THR A 101 13.33 -8.11 17.92
N ALA A 102 13.75 -8.82 18.96
CA ALA A 102 14.72 -9.90 18.81
C ALA A 102 14.06 -11.10 18.13
N PHE A 103 14.69 -11.63 17.09
CA PHE A 103 14.33 -12.85 16.38
C PHE A 103 15.52 -13.81 16.34
N LEU A 104 15.25 -15.11 16.25
CA LEU A 104 16.23 -16.12 15.83
C LEU A 104 16.09 -16.28 14.31
N PHE A 105 17.00 -15.69 13.54
CA PHE A 105 17.01 -15.84 12.09
C PHE A 105 17.77 -17.11 11.68
N PRO A 106 17.28 -17.87 10.69
CA PRO A 106 17.92 -19.11 10.23
C PRO A 106 19.34 -18.87 9.69
N GLY A 107 20.17 -19.91 9.73
CA GLY A 107 21.42 -19.95 8.98
C GLY A 107 21.19 -20.32 7.51
N SER A 108 22.26 -20.26 6.71
CA SER A 108 22.23 -20.50 5.25
C SER A 108 23.27 -21.55 4.83
N ALA A 109 23.40 -22.62 5.62
CA ALA A 109 24.33 -23.70 5.29
C ALA A 109 23.79 -24.54 4.11
N ALA A 110 24.69 -25.06 3.28
CA ALA A 110 24.33 -25.79 2.05
C ALA A 110 23.36 -26.95 2.31
N GLY A 111 22.23 -26.95 1.60
CA GLY A 111 21.20 -27.99 1.66
C GLY A 111 20.45 -28.06 3.00
N THR A 112 20.59 -27.04 3.86
CA THR A 112 19.87 -26.98 5.12
C THR A 112 18.57 -26.23 4.95
N LYS A 113 17.48 -26.85 5.38
CA LYS A 113 16.18 -26.20 5.43
C LYS A 113 16.24 -25.04 6.41
N ASN A 114 15.73 -23.88 5.98
CA ASN A 114 15.89 -22.61 6.66
C ASN A 114 14.59 -21.79 6.71
N ASN A 115 13.47 -22.34 6.22
CA ASN A 115 12.16 -21.74 6.41
C ASN A 115 11.07 -22.82 6.53
N VAL A 116 9.92 -22.43 7.08
CA VAL A 116 8.70 -23.24 7.14
C VAL A 116 7.74 -22.77 6.06
N VAL A 117 7.17 -23.68 5.26
CA VAL A 117 6.04 -23.39 4.37
C VAL A 117 4.75 -23.64 5.17
N ALA A 118 3.89 -22.64 5.32
CA ALA A 118 2.70 -22.73 6.17
C ALA A 118 1.67 -23.74 5.59
N LEU A 119 1.64 -24.95 6.17
CA LEU A 119 0.84 -26.10 5.76
C LEU A 119 0.05 -26.73 6.93
N GLY A 120 -0.15 -26.00 8.02
CA GLY A 120 -0.90 -26.48 9.19
C GLY A 120 -0.02 -27.03 10.32
N GLN A 121 1.28 -26.75 10.32
CA GLN A 121 2.20 -27.16 11.38
C GLN A 121 1.74 -26.60 12.73
N ARG A 122 1.79 -27.42 13.79
CA ARG A 122 1.60 -26.99 15.17
C ARG A 122 2.97 -26.72 15.80
N ILE A 123 3.19 -25.48 16.19
CA ILE A 123 4.38 -24.97 16.88
C ILE A 123 4.02 -24.83 18.35
N ASP A 124 4.73 -25.53 19.23
CA ASP A 124 4.57 -25.35 20.67
C ASP A 124 5.20 -24.02 21.10
N LEU A 125 4.50 -23.27 21.95
CA LEU A 125 4.97 -21.99 22.45
C LEU A 125 5.45 -22.16 23.90
N PRO A 126 6.49 -21.44 24.35
CA PRO A 126 6.75 -21.31 25.77
C PRO A 126 5.46 -20.83 26.48
N PRO A 127 4.93 -21.56 27.48
CA PRO A 127 3.69 -21.17 28.12
C PRO A 127 3.79 -19.76 28.71
N GLY A 128 2.84 -18.90 28.35
CA GLY A 128 2.88 -17.51 28.80
C GLY A 128 1.72 -16.67 28.29
N ARG A 129 1.60 -15.46 28.84
CA ARG A 129 0.63 -14.46 28.41
C ARG A 129 1.31 -13.47 27.50
N TYR A 130 0.86 -13.43 26.25
CA TYR A 130 1.49 -12.66 25.19
C TYR A 130 0.50 -11.67 24.58
N LEU A 131 1.04 -10.55 24.10
CA LEU A 131 0.27 -9.53 23.39
C LEU A 131 0.12 -9.88 21.91
N SER A 132 1.20 -10.41 21.34
CA SER A 132 1.31 -10.75 19.93
C SER A 132 2.45 -11.73 19.63
N GLY A 133 2.33 -12.38 18.48
CA GLY A 133 3.37 -13.17 17.84
C GLY A 133 3.80 -12.43 16.58
N LEU A 134 5.08 -12.08 16.51
CA LEU A 134 5.69 -11.43 15.37
C LEU A 134 6.40 -12.50 14.53
N PHE A 135 6.22 -12.45 13.23
CA PHE A 135 6.76 -13.40 12.26
C PHE A 135 7.60 -12.65 11.25
N LEU A 136 8.67 -13.28 10.79
CA LEU A 136 9.33 -12.90 9.55
C LEU A 136 8.76 -13.74 8.41
N THR A 137 8.04 -13.11 7.49
CA THR A 137 7.27 -13.80 6.45
C THR A 137 7.61 -13.30 5.05
N SER A 138 7.58 -14.20 4.09
CA SER A 138 7.62 -13.86 2.66
C SER A 138 6.77 -14.87 1.88
N CYS A 139 6.31 -14.51 0.69
CA CYS A 139 5.52 -15.39 -0.15
C CYS A 139 6.15 -15.56 -1.54
N SER A 140 5.97 -16.74 -2.12
CA SER A 140 6.29 -17.00 -3.53
C SER A 140 5.01 -16.85 -4.36
N TYR A 141 5.14 -16.46 -5.64
CA TYR A 141 4.04 -16.36 -6.62
C TYR A 141 2.86 -15.46 -6.22
N GLY A 142 3.09 -14.45 -5.38
CA GLY A 142 2.08 -13.52 -4.90
C GLY A 142 1.86 -13.60 -3.40
N ALA A 143 1.17 -12.62 -2.84
CA ALA A 143 0.82 -12.63 -1.43
C ALA A 143 -0.06 -13.84 -1.09
N ALA A 144 0.25 -14.51 0.00
CA ALA A 144 -0.53 -15.63 0.52
C ALA A 144 -0.98 -15.34 1.96
N SER A 145 -2.16 -15.82 2.31
CA SER A 145 -2.77 -15.59 3.61
C SER A 145 -3.53 -16.83 4.09
N GLY A 146 -3.76 -16.91 5.40
CA GLY A 146 -4.68 -17.87 6.00
C GLY A 146 -4.95 -17.53 7.47
N ARG A 147 -5.67 -18.40 8.17
CA ARG A 147 -5.92 -18.23 9.61
C ARG A 147 -5.02 -19.14 10.43
N ALA A 148 -4.17 -18.55 11.27
CA ALA A 148 -3.46 -19.28 12.30
C ALA A 148 -4.43 -19.59 13.45
N THR A 149 -4.19 -20.67 14.21
CA THR A 149 -4.96 -21.00 15.41
C THR A 149 -4.05 -20.91 16.63
N VAL A 150 -4.32 -19.95 17.51
CA VAL A 150 -3.67 -19.84 18.82
C VAL A 150 -4.42 -20.73 19.80
N HIS A 151 -3.69 -21.60 20.50
CA HIS A 151 -4.21 -22.52 21.49
C HIS A 151 -3.86 -22.02 22.89
N TYR A 152 -4.85 -21.96 23.77
CA TYR A 152 -4.67 -21.53 25.15
C TYR A 152 -4.76 -22.70 26.14
N ALA A 153 -4.12 -22.55 27.29
CA ALA A 153 -4.07 -23.56 28.34
C ALA A 153 -5.46 -23.95 28.90
N ASP A 154 -6.46 -23.07 28.76
CA ASP A 154 -7.85 -23.31 29.15
C ASP A 154 -8.66 -24.12 28.11
N GLY A 155 -8.01 -24.57 27.03
CA GLY A 155 -8.63 -25.33 25.94
C GLY A 155 -9.35 -24.48 24.90
N THR A 156 -9.42 -23.16 25.09
CA THR A 156 -10.00 -22.26 24.09
C THR A 156 -9.00 -21.93 22.98
N THR A 157 -9.50 -21.38 21.87
CA THR A 157 -8.68 -20.93 20.75
C THR A 157 -9.10 -19.55 20.25
N THR A 158 -8.17 -18.88 19.56
CA THR A 158 -8.46 -17.72 18.70
C THR A 158 -7.84 -17.97 17.34
N THR A 159 -8.46 -17.49 16.26
CA THR A 159 -7.98 -17.76 14.91
C THR A 159 -7.53 -16.49 14.18
N PRO A 160 -6.48 -15.77 14.63
CA PRO A 160 -6.07 -14.56 13.94
C PRO A 160 -5.57 -14.89 12.53
N PRO A 161 -5.76 -13.97 11.57
CA PRO A 161 -5.15 -14.13 10.27
C PRO A 161 -3.62 -13.97 10.33
N LEU A 162 -2.92 -14.65 9.42
CA LEU A 162 -1.50 -14.51 9.15
C LEU A 162 -1.29 -14.47 7.63
N SER A 163 -0.49 -13.52 7.16
CA SER A 163 -0.14 -13.37 5.74
C SER A 163 1.31 -12.95 5.58
N GLY A 164 1.80 -13.02 4.35
CA GLY A 164 3.04 -12.39 3.92
C GLY A 164 2.82 -11.70 2.57
N PRO A 165 3.59 -10.65 2.27
CA PRO A 165 3.65 -10.12 0.91
C PRO A 165 4.40 -11.10 0.02
N ASP A 166 4.21 -10.96 -1.29
CA ASP A 166 5.10 -11.56 -2.27
C ASP A 166 6.54 -11.09 -2.02
N TRP A 167 7.51 -11.97 -2.23
CA TRP A 167 8.91 -11.67 -1.97
C TRP A 167 9.46 -10.55 -2.85
N TYR A 168 8.88 -10.35 -4.04
CA TYR A 168 9.21 -9.25 -4.94
C TYR A 168 8.72 -7.90 -4.40
N GLY A 169 9.61 -6.90 -4.33
CA GLY A 169 9.20 -5.52 -4.03
C GLY A 169 10.17 -4.69 -3.20
N GLY A 170 11.22 -5.30 -2.62
CA GLY A 170 12.32 -4.57 -1.97
C GLY A 170 11.93 -3.67 -0.79
N SER A 171 10.77 -3.88 -0.16
CA SER A 171 10.21 -2.98 0.87
C SER A 171 9.88 -3.68 2.19
N GLY A 172 10.47 -4.86 2.44
CA GLY A 172 10.31 -5.63 3.67
C GLY A 172 11.20 -5.13 4.81
N ALA A 173 11.06 -5.73 5.99
CA ALA A 173 11.92 -5.45 7.14
C ALA A 173 13.37 -5.94 6.91
N LEU A 174 13.53 -6.93 6.04
CA LEU A 174 14.81 -7.34 5.46
C LEU A 174 14.67 -7.33 3.94
N THR A 175 15.69 -6.84 3.26
CA THR A 175 15.72 -6.70 1.80
C THR A 175 17.06 -7.18 1.28
N ALA A 176 17.03 -7.89 0.17
CA ALA A 176 18.21 -8.20 -0.64
C ALA A 176 18.07 -7.55 -2.01
N ALA A 177 19.18 -7.07 -2.57
CA ALA A 177 19.25 -6.37 -3.85
C ALA A 177 19.08 -7.32 -5.04
N TYR A 178 19.32 -8.61 -4.85
CA TYR A 178 19.17 -9.65 -5.85
C TYR A 178 18.62 -10.93 -5.24
N ARG A 179 18.34 -11.91 -6.10
CA ARG A 179 18.06 -13.30 -5.73
C ARG A 179 18.93 -14.24 -6.54
N TYR A 180 19.04 -15.48 -6.08
CA TYR A 180 19.69 -16.53 -6.85
C TYR A 180 18.69 -17.21 -7.79
N THR A 181 19.14 -17.50 -9.00
CA THR A 181 18.46 -18.36 -9.98
C THR A 181 18.77 -19.84 -9.69
N ALA A 182 18.04 -20.74 -10.35
CA ALA A 182 18.25 -22.19 -10.24
C ALA A 182 19.67 -22.67 -10.59
N ASP A 183 20.40 -21.94 -11.45
CA ASP A 183 21.79 -22.22 -11.80
C ASP A 183 22.80 -21.45 -10.91
N GLY A 184 22.32 -20.73 -9.89
CA GLY A 184 23.14 -19.98 -8.92
C GLY A 184 23.63 -18.63 -9.42
N ALA A 185 23.15 -18.14 -10.57
CA ALA A 185 23.41 -16.79 -11.05
C ALA A 185 22.65 -15.75 -10.22
N LYS A 186 23.17 -14.51 -10.20
CA LYS A 186 22.50 -13.39 -9.54
C LYS A 186 21.49 -12.77 -10.50
N ASP A 187 20.22 -12.86 -10.13
CA ASP A 187 19.13 -12.13 -10.76
C ASP A 187 18.87 -10.83 -9.98
N GLN A 188 19.12 -9.66 -10.61
CA GLN A 188 19.11 -8.33 -9.97
C GLN A 188 17.69 -7.81 -9.64
N HIS A 189 16.78 -8.70 -9.30
CA HIS A 189 15.47 -8.37 -8.78
C HIS A 189 15.51 -8.36 -7.25
N PRO A 190 15.23 -7.21 -6.60
CA PRO A 190 15.22 -7.14 -5.15
C PRO A 190 14.10 -7.99 -4.54
N VAL A 191 14.46 -8.75 -3.50
CA VAL A 191 13.53 -9.59 -2.74
C VAL A 191 13.49 -9.19 -1.28
N SER A 192 12.40 -9.50 -0.58
CA SER A 192 12.21 -9.02 0.79
C SER A 192 11.47 -10.00 1.71
N ILE A 193 11.73 -9.84 3.00
CA ILE A 193 11.05 -10.53 4.11
C ILE A 193 10.39 -9.47 4.98
N ALA A 194 9.08 -9.57 5.18
CA ALA A 194 8.30 -8.62 5.97
C ALA A 194 8.13 -9.08 7.41
N VAL A 195 7.81 -8.14 8.30
CA VAL A 195 7.31 -8.46 9.65
C VAL A 195 5.79 -8.53 9.59
N SER A 196 5.24 -9.69 9.93
CA SER A 196 3.80 -9.90 10.13
C SER A 196 3.50 -10.12 11.60
N GLU A 197 2.38 -9.61 12.09
CA GLU A 197 2.01 -9.70 13.50
C GLU A 197 0.62 -10.32 13.64
N ILE A 198 0.48 -11.29 14.54
CA ILE A 198 -0.83 -11.79 14.95
C ILE A 198 -1.13 -11.36 16.39
N PRO A 199 -2.35 -10.91 16.68
CA PRO A 199 -2.77 -10.62 18.05
C PRO A 199 -2.92 -11.91 18.86
N LEU A 200 -2.46 -11.91 20.11
CA LEU A 200 -2.78 -12.92 21.13
C LEU A 200 -3.66 -12.29 22.23
N ASP A 201 -4.41 -13.12 22.96
CA ASP A 201 -5.19 -12.67 24.14
C ASP A 201 -4.27 -12.62 25.38
N PRO A 202 -3.89 -11.42 25.86
CA PRO A 202 -2.99 -11.30 27.02
C PRO A 202 -3.62 -11.73 28.35
N ALA A 203 -4.94 -12.00 28.39
CA ALA A 203 -5.60 -12.53 29.57
C ALA A 203 -5.44 -14.05 29.69
N ARG A 204 -5.11 -14.74 28.59
CA ARG A 204 -5.01 -16.21 28.52
C ARG A 204 -3.56 -16.63 28.31
N GLU A 205 -3.24 -17.82 28.81
CA GLU A 205 -1.92 -18.41 28.64
C GLU A 205 -1.88 -19.17 27.31
N ALA A 206 -1.13 -18.68 26.34
CA ALA A 206 -0.94 -19.35 25.06
C ALA A 206 0.12 -20.45 25.20
N VAL A 207 -0.16 -21.60 24.60
CA VAL A 207 0.68 -22.81 24.73
C VAL A 207 1.10 -23.39 23.38
N ALA A 208 0.38 -23.07 22.30
CA ALA A 208 0.75 -23.49 20.95
C ALA A 208 0.14 -22.57 19.89
N LEU A 209 0.69 -22.63 18.69
CA LEU A 209 0.19 -21.99 17.48
C LEU A 209 0.13 -23.02 16.36
N THR A 210 -1.01 -23.15 15.69
CA THR A 210 -1.10 -23.85 14.41
C THR A 210 -1.03 -22.83 13.28
N LEU A 211 -0.04 -22.98 12.39
CA LEU A 211 0.07 -22.15 11.18
C LEU A 211 -1.14 -22.37 10.27
N PRO A 212 -1.50 -21.40 9.42
CA PRO A 212 -2.49 -21.65 8.37
C PRO A 212 -2.00 -22.73 7.39
N THR A 213 -2.95 -23.31 6.65
CA THR A 213 -2.65 -24.13 5.47
C THR A 213 -2.80 -23.25 4.23
N THR A 214 -1.68 -22.99 3.56
CA THR A 214 -1.63 -22.28 2.28
C THR A 214 -1.37 -23.27 1.12
N GLN A 215 -0.46 -22.97 0.20
CA GLN A 215 -0.01 -23.90 -0.82
C GLN A 215 1.41 -24.40 -0.51
N PRO A 216 1.82 -25.57 -1.03
CA PRO A 216 3.22 -26.00 -1.01
C PRO A 216 4.10 -25.06 -1.86
N ALA A 217 5.40 -24.99 -1.56
CA ALA A 217 6.38 -24.24 -2.35
C ALA A 217 6.60 -24.91 -3.71
N GLU A 218 5.76 -24.56 -4.68
CA GLU A 218 5.74 -25.13 -6.03
C GLU A 218 5.56 -24.00 -7.05
N ALA A 219 6.17 -24.19 -8.22
CA ALA A 219 6.07 -23.24 -9.33
C ALA A 219 4.61 -22.82 -9.63
N GLY A 220 4.35 -21.51 -9.60
CA GLY A 220 3.05 -20.93 -9.91
C GLY A 220 2.02 -20.97 -8.77
N LYS A 221 2.37 -21.45 -7.57
CA LYS A 221 1.45 -21.52 -6.43
C LYS A 221 1.80 -20.49 -5.36
N PRO A 222 0.85 -19.61 -4.96
CA PRO A 222 1.07 -18.68 -3.87
C PRO A 222 1.24 -19.37 -2.51
N SER A 223 2.43 -19.28 -1.93
CA SER A 223 2.79 -20.02 -0.71
C SER A 223 3.34 -19.09 0.36
N LEU A 224 2.99 -19.34 1.63
CA LEU A 224 3.44 -18.52 2.76
C LEU A 224 4.64 -19.16 3.46
N HIS A 225 5.74 -18.43 3.54
CA HIS A 225 6.98 -18.88 4.14
C HIS A 225 7.26 -18.13 5.44
N ILE A 226 7.67 -18.84 6.49
CA ILE A 226 8.01 -18.31 7.80
C ILE A 226 9.50 -18.56 8.07
N PHE A 227 10.26 -17.49 8.30
CA PHE A 227 11.68 -17.55 8.60
C PHE A 227 11.97 -17.49 10.11
N ALA A 228 11.17 -16.74 10.87
CA ALA A 228 11.32 -16.63 12.32
C ALA A 228 10.00 -16.29 13.01
N LEU A 229 9.89 -16.62 14.31
CA LEU A 229 8.78 -16.25 15.19
C LEU A 229 9.34 -15.69 16.50
N SER A 230 8.71 -14.65 17.03
CA SER A 230 9.00 -14.10 18.36
C SER A 230 7.71 -13.68 19.07
N LEU A 231 7.64 -13.95 20.36
CA LEU A 231 6.47 -13.63 21.18
C LEU A 231 6.76 -12.39 22.02
N GLN A 232 5.82 -11.44 22.06
CA GLN A 232 5.93 -10.29 22.95
C GLN A 232 5.14 -10.55 24.25
N PRO A 233 5.80 -10.75 25.42
CA PRO A 233 5.08 -10.97 26.67
C PRO A 233 4.30 -9.73 27.13
N ALA A 234 3.17 -9.96 27.77
CA ALA A 234 2.36 -8.90 28.37
C ALA A 234 2.94 -8.47 29.74
N ALA A 235 3.14 -7.17 29.93
CA ALA A 235 3.47 -6.59 31.23
C ALA A 235 2.22 -6.44 32.09
N GLN A 236 2.33 -6.71 33.39
CA GLN A 236 1.24 -6.41 34.32
C GLN A 236 1.12 -4.90 34.55
N GLY A 237 -0.11 -4.39 34.61
CA GLY A 237 -0.38 -2.98 34.83
C GLY A 237 -0.24 -2.14 33.56
N ARG A 238 0.24 -0.89 33.70
CA ARG A 238 0.51 0.00 32.56
C ARG A 238 1.95 -0.16 32.11
N ALA A 239 2.19 -0.48 30.86
CA ALA A 239 3.52 -0.49 30.28
C ALA A 239 3.45 -0.07 28.81
N LEU A 240 4.45 0.69 28.35
CA LEU A 240 4.53 1.17 26.98
C LEU A 240 5.84 0.73 26.35
N ALA A 241 5.77 0.32 25.09
CA ALA A 241 6.94 0.24 24.23
C ALA A 241 6.86 1.33 23.16
N LEU A 242 8.02 1.87 22.79
CA LEU A 242 8.20 2.66 21.58
C LEU A 242 8.93 1.80 20.56
N ARG A 243 8.25 1.51 19.45
CA ARG A 243 8.79 0.78 18.31
C ARG A 243 8.93 1.75 17.14
N ASP A 244 9.82 1.40 16.21
CA ASP A 244 9.97 2.07 14.90
C ASP A 244 9.87 3.61 14.97
N ALA A 245 10.87 4.23 15.61
CA ALA A 245 10.95 5.67 15.73
C ALA A 245 12.00 6.21 14.76
N HIS A 246 11.56 6.99 13.78
CA HIS A 246 12.42 7.48 12.70
C HIS A 246 11.99 8.87 12.23
N SER A 247 12.95 9.60 11.65
CA SER A 247 12.65 10.92 11.05
C SER A 247 11.93 10.71 9.74
N THR A 248 10.89 11.50 9.50
CA THR A 248 10.18 11.52 8.22
C THR A 248 10.62 12.73 7.41
N THR A 249 10.37 12.66 6.10
CA THR A 249 10.51 13.78 5.18
C THR A 249 9.23 14.60 5.07
N SER A 250 8.12 14.08 5.62
CA SER A 250 6.83 14.78 5.69
C SER A 250 6.81 15.94 6.71
N LEU A 251 5.99 16.94 6.42
CA LEU A 251 5.78 18.11 7.27
C LEU A 251 4.42 18.04 7.97
N LEU A 252 4.36 18.54 9.20
CA LEU A 252 3.09 18.88 9.86
C LEU A 252 2.53 20.17 9.23
N ASP A 253 1.24 20.45 9.42
CA ASP A 253 0.59 21.68 8.97
C ASP A 253 1.30 22.96 9.45
N SER A 254 2.03 22.87 10.57
CA SER A 254 2.88 23.93 11.11
C SER A 254 4.20 24.18 10.35
N GLY A 255 4.47 23.40 9.31
CA GLY A 255 5.76 23.35 8.58
C GLY A 255 6.89 22.66 9.35
N ALA A 256 6.60 22.04 10.50
CA ALA A 256 7.60 21.29 11.26
C ALA A 256 7.82 19.90 10.65
N GLN A 257 9.08 19.45 10.57
CA GLN A 257 9.40 18.08 10.20
C GLN A 257 8.78 17.11 11.22
N SER A 258 8.17 16.01 10.77
CA SER A 258 7.72 14.96 11.69
C SER A 258 8.79 13.91 11.97
N VAL A 259 8.83 13.44 13.22
CA VAL A 259 9.38 12.15 13.62
C VAL A 259 8.19 11.25 13.88
N GLU A 260 8.11 10.12 13.19
CA GLU A 260 7.09 9.12 13.45
C GLU A 260 7.57 8.16 14.53
N ALA A 261 6.66 7.69 15.37
CA ALA A 261 6.91 6.61 16.31
C ALA A 261 5.67 5.72 16.46
N THR A 262 5.89 4.43 16.64
CA THR A 262 4.84 3.46 16.97
C THR A 262 4.79 3.25 18.49
N VAL A 263 3.66 3.61 19.09
CA VAL A 263 3.40 3.44 20.52
C VAL A 263 2.60 2.16 20.72
N VAL A 264 3.12 1.25 21.54
CA VAL A 264 2.44 -0.02 21.83
C VAL A 264 2.04 -0.05 23.30
N ASN A 265 0.77 -0.33 23.59
CA ASN A 265 0.36 -0.65 24.94
C ASN A 265 0.74 -2.10 25.26
N ALA A 266 1.89 -2.26 25.91
CA ALA A 266 2.41 -3.54 26.30
C ALA A 266 1.91 -4.02 27.67
N GLY A 267 1.07 -3.22 28.33
CA GLY A 267 0.48 -3.54 29.62
C GLY A 267 -0.84 -4.30 29.52
N THR A 268 -1.33 -4.78 30.66
CA THR A 268 -2.69 -5.33 30.82
C THR A 268 -3.74 -4.26 31.13
N VAL A 269 -3.34 -2.99 31.30
CA VAL A 269 -4.23 -1.86 31.56
C VAL A 269 -4.28 -0.91 30.36
N GLY A 270 -5.50 -0.57 29.91
CA GLY A 270 -5.70 0.39 28.83
C GLY A 270 -5.22 1.81 29.19
N ILE A 271 -4.56 2.48 28.25
CA ILE A 271 -4.15 3.88 28.38
C ILE A 271 -5.34 4.77 28.03
N LEU A 272 -5.60 5.78 28.86
CA LEU A 272 -6.71 6.72 28.72
C LEU A 272 -6.24 8.17 28.67
N ALA A 273 -7.14 9.10 28.34
CA ALA A 273 -6.79 10.52 28.25
C ALA A 273 -6.32 11.07 29.61
N ALA A 274 -6.88 10.56 30.71
CA ALA A 274 -6.45 10.85 32.08
C ALA A 274 -5.00 10.44 32.39
N ASP A 275 -4.41 9.50 31.63
CA ASP A 275 -2.99 9.15 31.78
C ASP A 275 -2.07 10.23 31.16
N GLY A 276 -2.61 11.16 30.37
CA GLY A 276 -1.89 12.33 29.85
C GLY A 276 -0.72 11.97 28.96
N LEU A 277 -0.82 10.87 28.20
CA LEU A 277 0.28 10.34 27.40
C LEU A 277 0.65 11.30 26.25
N THR A 278 1.89 11.76 26.28
CA THR A 278 2.51 12.67 25.31
C THR A 278 3.83 12.10 24.82
N LEU A 279 4.21 12.40 23.58
CA LEU A 279 5.49 12.01 23.01
C LEU A 279 6.27 13.22 22.54
N SER A 280 7.58 13.17 22.79
CA SER A 280 8.52 14.22 22.43
C SER A 280 9.84 13.62 21.95
N VAL A 281 10.62 14.42 21.23
CA VAL A 281 11.97 14.11 20.80
C VAL A 281 12.95 15.02 21.52
N ASP A 282 13.97 14.40 22.14
CA ASP A 282 15.13 15.06 22.70
C ASP A 282 16.37 14.67 21.90
N VAL A 283 16.84 15.59 21.04
CA VAL A 283 17.98 15.35 20.15
C VAL A 283 18.83 16.62 20.02
N PRO A 284 20.16 16.53 20.12
CA PRO A 284 21.04 17.65 19.84
C PRO A 284 20.81 18.19 18.43
N GLY A 285 20.66 19.51 18.27
CA GLY A 285 20.44 20.14 16.97
C GLY A 285 18.96 20.32 16.57
N ALA A 286 18.00 19.81 17.33
CA ALA A 286 16.58 20.12 17.14
C ALA A 286 15.86 20.37 18.47
N ARG A 287 14.58 20.73 18.38
CA ARG A 287 13.66 20.77 19.53
C ARG A 287 12.29 20.26 19.09
N THR A 288 11.57 19.62 20.00
CA THR A 288 10.15 19.35 19.82
C THR A 288 9.38 20.67 19.80
N VAL A 289 8.56 20.87 18.78
CA VAL A 289 7.65 22.04 18.64
C VAL A 289 6.18 21.63 18.65
N ALA A 290 5.88 20.36 18.34
CA ALA A 290 4.53 19.80 18.42
C ALA A 290 4.60 18.38 19.00
N PRO A 291 4.43 18.21 20.32
CA PRO A 291 4.36 16.88 20.94
C PRO A 291 3.15 16.09 20.42
N ALA A 292 3.31 14.78 20.23
CA ALA A 292 2.19 13.91 19.90
C ALA A 292 1.39 13.55 21.16
N ARG A 293 0.11 13.19 21.01
CA ARG A 293 -0.75 12.74 22.11
C ARG A 293 -1.43 11.42 21.75
N VAL A 294 -1.60 10.57 22.76
CA VAL A 294 -2.38 9.34 22.69
C VAL A 294 -3.40 9.37 23.83
N SER A 295 -4.68 9.47 23.50
CA SER A 295 -5.77 9.54 24.49
C SER A 295 -6.42 8.19 24.75
N ARG A 296 -6.20 7.21 23.87
CA ARG A 296 -6.69 5.85 24.10
C ARG A 296 -5.81 4.83 23.40
N LEU A 297 -5.46 3.78 24.12
CA LEU A 297 -4.76 2.62 23.59
C LEU A 297 -5.08 1.39 24.45
N ALA A 298 -5.87 0.44 23.95
CA ALA A 298 -6.21 -0.76 24.70
C ALA A 298 -4.98 -1.72 24.80
N PRO A 299 -4.96 -2.65 25.77
CA PRO A 299 -3.90 -3.66 25.87
C PRO A 299 -3.64 -4.36 24.53
N GLY A 300 -2.37 -4.39 24.10
CA GLY A 300 -1.96 -5.01 22.84
C GLY A 300 -2.31 -4.23 21.57
N GLU A 301 -2.87 -3.02 21.68
CA GLU A 301 -3.02 -2.11 20.55
C GLU A 301 -1.76 -1.26 20.33
N GLN A 302 -1.62 -0.77 19.10
CA GLN A 302 -0.57 0.16 18.71
C GLN A 302 -1.12 1.36 17.96
N ALA A 303 -0.44 2.50 18.12
CA ALA A 303 -0.75 3.75 17.44
C ALA A 303 0.51 4.36 16.84
N ARG A 304 0.47 4.68 15.55
CA ARG A 304 1.48 5.50 14.88
C ARG A 304 1.19 6.96 15.16
N VAL A 305 2.19 7.70 15.63
CA VAL A 305 2.04 9.10 16.02
C VAL A 305 3.14 9.96 15.41
N ARG A 306 2.83 11.24 15.18
CA ARG A 306 3.75 12.21 14.60
C ARG A 306 4.17 13.23 15.64
N ILE A 307 5.47 13.37 15.85
CA ILE A 307 6.06 14.36 16.74
C ILE A 307 6.73 15.43 15.87
N GLY A 308 6.29 16.68 15.99
CA GLY A 308 6.87 17.79 15.25
C GLY A 308 8.16 18.28 15.87
N ILE A 309 9.23 18.29 15.08
CA ILE A 309 10.53 18.85 15.45
C ILE A 309 10.90 20.02 14.55
N ARG A 310 11.72 20.92 15.10
CA ARG A 310 12.36 21.99 14.32
C ARG A 310 13.84 22.01 14.61
N SER A 311 14.64 21.93 13.55
CA SER A 311 16.09 22.09 13.62
C SER A 311 16.46 23.44 14.24
N ARG A 312 17.51 23.44 15.04
CA ARG A 312 18.09 24.65 15.64
C ARG A 312 18.94 25.36 14.57
N PRO A 313 19.10 26.70 14.68
CA PRO A 313 20.01 27.43 13.81
C PRO A 313 21.40 26.77 13.78
N GLY A 314 21.99 26.65 12.59
CA GLY A 314 23.29 25.99 12.37
C GLY A 314 23.24 24.46 12.19
N THR A 315 22.06 23.84 12.29
CA THR A 315 21.88 22.42 11.94
C THR A 315 21.52 22.33 10.46
N ALA A 316 22.43 21.81 9.64
CA ALA A 316 22.19 21.61 8.21
C ALA A 316 21.11 20.53 7.97
N PRO A 317 20.25 20.66 6.93
CA PRO A 317 19.32 19.60 6.56
C PRO A 317 20.05 18.28 6.27
N GLY A 318 19.48 17.16 6.69
CA GLY A 318 20.12 15.84 6.57
C GLY A 318 21.10 15.50 7.69
N THR A 319 21.28 16.36 8.70
CA THR A 319 22.23 16.08 9.81
C THR A 319 21.73 14.90 10.65
N ALA A 320 22.46 13.78 10.64
CA ALA A 320 22.18 12.64 11.52
C ALA A 320 22.69 12.87 12.96
N ARG A 321 21.82 12.64 13.94
CA ARG A 321 22.12 12.75 15.37
C ARG A 321 21.39 11.70 16.18
N ASP A 322 22.12 11.07 17.10
CA ASP A 322 21.52 10.26 18.15
C ASP A 322 20.66 11.12 19.08
N GLY A 323 19.42 10.70 19.29
CA GLY A 323 18.49 11.32 20.23
C GLY A 323 17.56 10.29 20.86
N ASN A 324 16.73 10.76 21.77
CA ASN A 324 15.73 9.97 22.44
C ASN A 324 14.33 10.38 21.97
N VAL A 325 13.53 9.41 21.56
CA VAL A 325 12.07 9.57 21.49
C VAL A 325 11.51 9.12 22.83
N VAL A 326 10.77 10.00 23.49
CA VAL A 326 10.36 9.82 24.88
C VAL A 326 8.85 9.96 25.00
N ALA A 327 8.23 8.96 25.62
CA ALA A 327 6.83 8.97 26.01
C ALA A 327 6.72 9.35 27.50
N HIS A 328 5.89 10.35 27.81
CA HIS A 328 5.60 10.82 29.15
C HIS A 328 4.11 10.71 29.45
N GLY A 329 3.77 10.22 30.63
CA GLY A 329 2.39 10.18 31.12
C GLY A 329 2.36 10.02 32.62
N ARG A 330 1.27 10.44 33.27
CA ARG A 330 1.10 10.41 34.73
C ARG A 330 2.27 11.07 35.51
N GLY A 331 2.89 12.09 34.93
CA GLY A 331 4.03 12.81 35.53
C GLY A 331 5.37 12.06 35.50
N ALA A 332 5.47 10.91 34.85
CA ALA A 332 6.69 10.11 34.74
C ALA A 332 7.01 9.75 33.29
N ARG A 333 8.26 9.34 33.04
CA ARG A 333 8.68 8.77 31.75
C ARG A 333 8.13 7.36 31.65
N ALA A 334 7.31 7.12 30.64
CA ALA A 334 6.63 5.84 30.40
C ALA A 334 7.48 4.89 29.56
N ALA A 335 8.12 5.42 28.52
CA ALA A 335 9.02 4.69 27.63
C ALA A 335 10.02 5.65 27.00
N THR A 336 11.17 5.13 26.60
CA THR A 336 12.19 5.87 25.85
C THR A 336 12.88 4.94 24.89
N VAL A 337 13.22 5.45 23.72
CA VAL A 337 14.00 4.72 22.73
C VAL A 337 15.04 5.65 22.12
N ARG A 338 16.29 5.18 22.08
CA ARG A 338 17.40 5.92 21.46
C ARG A 338 17.49 5.56 19.99
N ARG A 339 17.54 6.57 19.11
CA ARG A 339 17.58 6.41 17.65
C ARG A 339 18.50 7.44 17.03
N SER A 340 19.12 7.08 15.91
CA SER A 340 19.73 8.05 15.01
C SER A 340 18.62 8.73 14.21
N LEU A 341 18.51 10.05 14.31
CA LEU A 341 17.48 10.86 13.69
C LEU A 341 18.11 11.81 12.67
N THR A 342 17.47 11.96 11.52
CA THR A 342 17.88 12.88 10.45
C THR A 342 17.16 14.21 10.61
N LEU A 343 17.91 15.27 10.92
CA LEU A 343 17.37 16.59 11.22
C LEU A 343 17.28 17.46 9.97
N GLY A 344 16.08 17.96 9.68
CA GLY A 344 15.75 18.63 8.43
C GLY A 344 15.69 17.66 7.25
N VAL A 345 15.09 18.10 6.14
CA VAL A 345 14.94 17.31 4.91
C VAL A 345 16.07 17.67 3.94
N PRO A 346 17.03 16.78 3.66
CA PRO A 346 18.09 17.04 2.70
C PRO A 346 17.54 17.20 1.27
N ASP A 347 18.38 17.63 0.33
CA ASP A 347 18.06 17.50 -1.10
C ASP A 347 18.12 16.03 -1.51
N TYR A 348 17.20 15.64 -2.39
CA TYR A 348 17.17 14.30 -2.96
C TYR A 348 18.20 14.19 -4.07
N ALA A 349 19.07 13.18 -3.98
CA ALA A 349 19.98 12.78 -5.04
C ALA A 349 19.32 11.71 -5.95
N PRO A 350 19.76 11.58 -7.21
CA PRO A 350 19.21 10.60 -8.15
C PRO A 350 19.77 9.19 -7.87
N THR A 351 19.51 8.66 -6.67
CA THR A 351 19.93 7.31 -6.23
C THR A 351 18.84 6.67 -5.38
N ASP A 352 18.70 5.34 -5.43
CA ASP A 352 17.70 4.63 -4.61
C ASP A 352 17.85 4.94 -3.12
N ALA A 353 19.09 4.97 -2.62
CA ALA A 353 19.36 5.28 -1.21
C ALA A 353 18.82 6.65 -0.78
N SER A 354 18.83 7.65 -1.67
CA SER A 354 18.28 8.98 -1.37
C SER A 354 16.77 9.01 -1.57
N LEU A 355 16.26 8.46 -2.66
CA LEU A 355 14.85 8.54 -3.03
C LEU A 355 13.96 7.70 -2.11
N SER A 356 14.43 6.55 -1.65
CA SER A 356 13.71 5.68 -0.70
C SER A 356 13.56 6.29 0.71
N THR A 357 14.06 7.49 0.95
CA THR A 357 13.77 8.27 2.17
C THR A 357 12.51 9.13 2.05
N HIS A 358 12.00 9.33 0.84
CA HIS A 358 10.70 9.93 0.58
C HIS A 358 9.59 8.90 0.91
N GLN A 359 8.43 9.38 1.36
CA GLN A 359 7.30 8.53 1.70
C GLN A 359 5.97 9.21 1.34
N ALA A 360 4.91 8.41 1.20
CA ALA A 360 3.58 8.94 0.93
C ALA A 360 3.16 9.96 2.01
N PRO A 361 2.77 11.19 1.62
CA PRO A 361 2.47 12.26 2.55
C PRO A 361 1.17 12.00 3.29
N TYR A 362 1.00 12.64 4.45
CA TYR A 362 -0.14 12.31 5.31
C TYR A 362 -1.47 12.76 4.73
N TRP A 363 -1.52 13.83 3.92
CA TRP A 363 -2.73 14.18 3.20
C TRP A 363 -3.18 13.01 2.31
N PHE A 364 -2.25 12.33 1.62
CA PHE A 364 -2.56 11.18 0.78
C PHE A 364 -3.01 9.99 1.63
N GLN A 365 -2.37 9.76 2.78
CA GLN A 365 -2.80 8.72 3.72
C GLN A 365 -4.22 8.97 4.26
N GLN A 366 -4.63 10.23 4.44
CA GLN A 366 -5.92 10.65 5.00
C GLN A 366 -7.03 10.76 3.94
N ALA A 367 -6.66 10.96 2.68
CA ALA A 367 -7.55 11.21 1.55
C ALA A 367 -8.48 10.04 1.21
N LYS A 368 -7.98 8.79 1.26
CA LYS A 368 -8.69 7.52 1.06
C LYS A 368 -9.34 7.27 -0.30
N PHE A 369 -9.92 8.27 -0.95
CA PHE A 369 -10.72 8.10 -2.17
C PHE A 369 -10.35 9.16 -3.21
N GLY A 370 -10.03 8.71 -4.43
CA GLY A 370 -9.70 9.54 -5.57
C GLY A 370 -10.40 9.11 -6.85
N ILE A 371 -10.41 9.99 -7.85
CA ILE A 371 -10.93 9.71 -9.20
C ILE A 371 -9.79 9.56 -10.19
N PHE A 372 -9.72 8.42 -10.86
CA PHE A 372 -8.85 8.21 -12.01
C PHE A 372 -9.60 8.57 -13.30
N ILE A 373 -8.89 9.03 -14.33
CA ILE A 373 -9.50 9.45 -15.59
C ILE A 373 -8.68 8.95 -16.77
N HIS A 374 -9.18 7.91 -17.44
CA HIS A 374 -8.66 7.45 -18.73
C HIS A 374 -9.42 8.08 -19.90
N TRP A 375 -8.81 9.10 -20.48
CA TRP A 375 -9.36 9.85 -21.59
C TRP A 375 -8.29 10.15 -22.63
N GLY A 376 -8.58 9.90 -23.90
CA GLY A 376 -7.60 10.06 -24.96
C GLY A 376 -8.21 9.78 -26.33
N VAL A 377 -7.35 9.54 -27.33
CA VAL A 377 -7.81 9.29 -28.70
C VAL A 377 -8.61 7.98 -28.77
N TYR A 378 -8.26 6.99 -27.95
CA TYR A 378 -9.01 5.73 -27.79
C TYR A 378 -10.47 5.92 -27.34
N SER A 379 -10.83 7.07 -26.75
CA SER A 379 -12.21 7.40 -26.39
C SER A 379 -13.09 7.71 -27.62
N VAL A 380 -12.50 7.85 -28.82
CA VAL A 380 -13.22 8.03 -30.09
C VAL A 380 -13.81 6.70 -30.59
N PRO A 381 -13.02 5.63 -30.81
CA PRO A 381 -13.60 4.34 -31.18
C PRO A 381 -14.43 3.74 -30.05
N ALA A 382 -14.07 4.00 -28.78
CA ALA A 382 -14.84 3.64 -27.58
C ALA A 382 -15.36 2.20 -27.58
N TRP A 383 -14.48 1.24 -27.90
CA TRP A 383 -14.92 -0.13 -28.15
C TRP A 383 -13.93 -1.16 -27.64
N ALA A 384 -14.46 -2.16 -26.94
CA ALA A 384 -13.79 -3.42 -26.64
C ALA A 384 -14.83 -4.51 -26.40
N PRO A 385 -14.51 -5.80 -26.64
CA PRO A 385 -15.34 -6.91 -26.18
C PRO A 385 -15.42 -6.88 -24.64
N VAL A 386 -16.64 -6.68 -24.13
CA VAL A 386 -16.89 -6.51 -22.69
C VAL A 386 -16.35 -7.70 -21.90
N GLY A 387 -15.55 -7.40 -20.87
CA GLY A 387 -14.97 -8.40 -19.96
C GLY A 387 -13.82 -9.23 -20.53
N THR A 388 -13.32 -8.90 -21.73
CA THR A 388 -12.18 -9.61 -22.34
C THR A 388 -10.90 -8.78 -22.36
N GLN A 389 -11.02 -7.46 -22.59
CA GLN A 389 -9.90 -6.54 -22.73
C GLN A 389 -10.38 -5.10 -22.51
N TYR A 390 -9.43 -4.18 -22.35
CA TYR A 390 -9.72 -2.77 -22.10
C TYR A 390 -9.86 -1.96 -23.39
N ALA A 391 -10.71 -0.92 -23.37
CA ALA A 391 -10.98 -0.07 -24.53
C ALA A 391 -9.83 0.90 -24.83
N GLU A 392 -9.07 1.35 -23.83
CA GLU A 392 -7.91 2.23 -24.02
C GLU A 392 -6.71 1.52 -24.67
N TRP A 393 -6.78 0.18 -24.81
CA TRP A 393 -5.81 -0.65 -25.52
C TRP A 393 -6.16 -0.83 -27.02
N TYR A 394 -7.17 -0.13 -27.53
CA TYR A 394 -7.71 -0.31 -28.88
C TYR A 394 -6.63 -0.39 -29.97
N TRP A 395 -5.67 0.53 -29.99
CA TRP A 395 -4.63 0.57 -31.02
C TRP A 395 -3.74 -0.69 -31.03
N ASN A 396 -3.40 -1.21 -29.87
CA ASN A 396 -2.62 -2.45 -29.77
C ASN A 396 -3.46 -3.66 -30.17
N GLN A 397 -4.71 -3.72 -29.71
CA GLN A 397 -5.59 -4.86 -29.96
C GLN A 397 -6.03 -4.96 -31.44
N MET A 398 -6.13 -3.83 -32.15
CA MET A 398 -6.40 -3.84 -33.60
C MET A 398 -5.21 -4.31 -34.46
N GLN A 399 -4.03 -4.59 -33.87
CA GLN A 399 -2.88 -5.14 -34.61
C GLN A 399 -2.93 -6.66 -34.78
N ASP A 400 -3.73 -7.37 -33.97
CA ASP A 400 -3.81 -8.83 -33.98
C ASP A 400 -5.00 -9.31 -34.84
N PRO A 401 -4.77 -9.99 -35.98
CA PRO A 401 -5.84 -10.53 -36.83
C PRO A 401 -6.79 -11.51 -36.12
N GLY A 402 -6.35 -12.13 -35.02
CA GLY A 402 -7.16 -13.00 -34.17
C GLY A 402 -8.01 -12.25 -33.15
N ASN A 403 -7.78 -10.95 -32.95
CA ASN A 403 -8.49 -10.17 -31.96
C ASN A 403 -9.80 -9.58 -32.52
N PRO A 404 -10.93 -9.59 -31.77
CA PRO A 404 -12.19 -9.00 -32.22
C PRO A 404 -12.10 -7.51 -32.60
N THR A 405 -11.17 -6.75 -32.02
CA THR A 405 -10.93 -5.34 -32.34
C THR A 405 -10.47 -5.15 -33.77
N TYR A 406 -9.63 -6.05 -34.30
CA TYR A 406 -9.19 -6.03 -35.69
C TYR A 406 -10.37 -6.18 -36.66
N ALA A 407 -11.28 -7.12 -36.39
CA ALA A 407 -12.48 -7.34 -37.20
C ALA A 407 -13.45 -6.16 -37.11
N HIS A 408 -13.74 -5.69 -35.89
CA HIS A 408 -14.59 -4.54 -35.65
C HIS A 408 -14.05 -3.28 -36.34
N HIS A 409 -12.74 -3.03 -36.28
CA HIS A 409 -12.12 -1.89 -36.93
C HIS A 409 -12.30 -1.93 -38.45
N ARG A 410 -12.04 -3.09 -39.06
CA ARG A 410 -12.24 -3.30 -40.50
C ARG A 410 -13.68 -3.04 -40.92
N GLU A 411 -14.63 -3.58 -40.17
CA GLU A 411 -16.06 -3.52 -40.50
C GLU A 411 -16.64 -2.11 -40.31
N THR A 412 -16.13 -1.37 -39.33
CA THR A 412 -16.67 -0.05 -38.95
C THR A 412 -15.99 1.10 -39.67
N TYR A 413 -14.66 1.03 -39.84
CA TYR A 413 -13.83 2.13 -40.37
C TYR A 413 -13.18 1.81 -41.72
N GLY A 414 -13.00 0.53 -42.04
CA GLY A 414 -12.37 0.06 -43.29
C GLY A 414 -10.87 -0.19 -43.14
N GLU A 415 -10.31 -1.04 -44.02
CA GLU A 415 -8.91 -1.48 -43.96
C GLU A 415 -7.88 -0.35 -44.18
N SER A 416 -8.30 0.76 -44.79
CA SER A 416 -7.42 1.91 -45.04
C SER A 416 -7.37 2.92 -43.89
N PHE A 417 -8.24 2.76 -42.87
CA PHE A 417 -8.30 3.66 -41.73
C PHE A 417 -7.18 3.31 -40.74
N ALA A 418 -6.25 4.24 -40.53
CA ALA A 418 -5.20 4.10 -39.53
C ALA A 418 -5.71 4.59 -38.18
N TYR A 419 -5.07 4.15 -37.08
CA TYR A 419 -5.45 4.61 -35.74
C TYR A 419 -5.40 6.15 -35.59
N ASP A 420 -4.37 6.77 -36.15
CA ASP A 420 -4.18 8.22 -36.07
C ASP A 420 -5.27 9.02 -36.80
N ASP A 421 -6.06 8.40 -37.68
CA ASP A 421 -7.23 9.04 -38.29
C ASP A 421 -8.35 9.32 -37.27
N PHE A 422 -8.24 8.79 -36.04
CA PHE A 422 -9.09 9.17 -34.90
C PHE A 422 -8.68 10.51 -34.26
N ILE A 423 -7.43 10.96 -34.40
CA ILE A 423 -6.95 12.18 -33.73
C ILE A 423 -7.81 13.41 -34.07
N PRO A 424 -8.16 13.70 -35.35
CA PRO A 424 -9.03 14.84 -35.68
C PRO A 424 -10.48 14.71 -35.18
N ARG A 425 -10.87 13.52 -34.73
CA ARG A 425 -12.21 13.21 -34.18
C ARG A 425 -12.24 13.31 -32.66
N PHE A 426 -11.08 13.29 -32.00
CA PHE A 426 -10.96 13.64 -30.59
C PHE A 426 -11.02 15.16 -30.44
N ARG A 427 -12.22 15.70 -30.18
CA ARG A 427 -12.47 17.16 -30.21
C ARG A 427 -12.68 17.80 -28.85
N ALA A 428 -13.06 17.03 -27.82
CA ALA A 428 -13.37 17.57 -26.50
C ALA A 428 -14.36 18.76 -26.52
N GLU A 429 -15.28 18.78 -27.49
CA GLU A 429 -16.13 19.95 -27.79
C GLU A 429 -17.15 20.27 -26.70
N ARG A 430 -17.42 19.32 -25.80
CA ARG A 430 -18.29 19.43 -24.64
C ARG A 430 -17.55 19.22 -23.31
N PHE A 431 -16.21 19.24 -23.34
CA PHE A 431 -15.40 19.20 -22.14
C PHE A 431 -15.55 20.52 -21.35
N ASP A 432 -16.17 20.40 -20.17
CA ASP A 432 -16.24 21.44 -19.15
C ASP A 432 -15.45 21.00 -17.90
N PRO A 433 -14.23 21.54 -17.68
CA PRO A 433 -13.39 21.14 -16.56
C PRO A 433 -14.01 21.51 -15.21
N ARG A 434 -14.90 22.52 -15.15
CA ARG A 434 -15.60 22.87 -13.92
C ARG A 434 -16.57 21.76 -13.52
N SER A 435 -17.41 21.32 -14.47
CA SER A 435 -18.38 20.25 -14.22
C SER A 435 -17.71 18.95 -13.77
N TRP A 436 -16.52 18.64 -14.30
CA TRP A 436 -15.73 17.48 -13.87
C TRP A 436 -15.29 17.60 -12.40
N VAL A 437 -14.59 18.67 -12.03
CA VAL A 437 -14.08 18.80 -10.66
C VAL A 437 -15.19 18.93 -9.62
N GLU A 438 -16.31 19.60 -9.96
CA GLU A 438 -17.49 19.65 -9.11
C GLU A 438 -18.12 18.27 -8.92
N LEU A 439 -18.15 17.42 -9.95
CA LEU A 439 -18.60 16.03 -9.84
C LEU A 439 -17.66 15.20 -8.95
N PHE A 440 -16.34 15.38 -9.05
CA PHE A 440 -15.37 14.66 -8.21
C PHE A 440 -15.54 15.03 -6.74
N ARG A 441 -15.74 16.32 -6.45
CA ARG A 441 -16.09 16.79 -5.11
C ARG A 441 -17.42 16.22 -4.64
N ASP A 442 -18.46 16.24 -5.49
CA ASP A 442 -19.76 15.69 -5.16
C ASP A 442 -19.71 14.19 -4.86
N ALA A 443 -18.79 13.47 -5.50
CA ALA A 443 -18.50 12.06 -5.24
C ALA A 443 -17.80 11.82 -3.89
N GLY A 444 -17.26 12.86 -3.26
CA GLY A 444 -16.43 12.77 -2.06
C GLY A 444 -14.95 12.45 -2.33
N ALA A 445 -14.49 12.53 -3.58
CA ALA A 445 -13.05 12.36 -3.84
C ALA A 445 -12.24 13.46 -3.13
N GLN A 446 -11.00 13.15 -2.80
CA GLN A 446 -10.03 14.08 -2.20
C GLN A 446 -8.88 14.40 -3.17
N TYR A 447 -8.76 13.64 -4.26
CA TYR A 447 -7.78 13.84 -5.31
C TYR A 447 -8.30 13.30 -6.64
N HIS A 448 -7.68 13.72 -7.74
CA HIS A 448 -7.94 13.20 -9.08
C HIS A 448 -6.64 12.95 -9.83
N VAL A 449 -6.63 11.97 -10.72
CA VAL A 449 -5.47 11.59 -11.53
C VAL A 449 -5.91 11.52 -12.98
N LEU A 450 -5.42 12.43 -13.83
CA LEU A 450 -5.71 12.42 -15.26
C LEU A 450 -4.58 11.71 -16.03
N THR A 451 -4.93 10.85 -16.98
CA THR A 451 -4.00 10.37 -18.01
C THR A 451 -3.41 11.54 -18.81
N SER A 452 -2.22 12.02 -18.43
CA SER A 452 -1.54 13.06 -19.21
C SER A 452 -1.14 12.54 -20.59
N LYS A 453 -0.72 11.27 -20.63
CA LYS A 453 -0.38 10.50 -21.82
C LYS A 453 -0.52 9.01 -21.51
N HIS A 454 -1.24 8.28 -22.35
CA HIS A 454 -1.38 6.83 -22.27
C HIS A 454 -0.43 6.12 -23.26
N HIS A 455 -0.47 4.79 -23.35
CA HIS A 455 0.46 3.99 -24.16
C HIS A 455 0.42 4.32 -25.68
N GLU A 456 -0.67 4.93 -26.16
CA GLU A 456 -0.80 5.44 -27.53
C GLU A 456 0.05 6.70 -27.83
N GLY A 457 0.68 7.26 -26.80
CA GLY A 457 1.63 8.37 -26.90
C GLY A 457 1.03 9.74 -27.27
N PHE A 458 -0.30 9.90 -27.23
CA PHE A 458 -0.94 11.20 -27.42
C PHE A 458 -0.95 12.01 -26.12
N ALA A 459 -0.30 13.17 -26.11
CA ALA A 459 -0.20 14.02 -24.93
C ALA A 459 -1.40 14.99 -24.79
N LEU A 460 -1.98 15.07 -23.58
CA LEU A 460 -3.11 15.96 -23.25
C LEU A 460 -2.67 17.37 -22.80
N TRP A 461 -1.41 17.73 -23.03
CA TRP A 461 -0.83 19.04 -22.71
C TRP A 461 0.05 19.56 -23.85
N ASP A 462 0.46 20.82 -23.81
CA ASP A 462 1.31 21.45 -24.83
C ASP A 462 2.80 21.05 -24.73
N THR A 463 3.11 19.77 -24.91
CA THR A 463 4.51 19.31 -24.89
C THR A 463 5.32 19.95 -26.01
N LYS A 464 6.56 20.38 -25.72
CA LYS A 464 7.47 21.00 -26.70
C LYS A 464 8.31 19.97 -27.43
N LEU A 465 8.13 18.70 -27.12
CA LEU A 465 8.94 17.60 -27.60
C LEU A 465 8.30 16.84 -28.76
N SER A 466 7.03 17.09 -29.08
CA SER A 466 6.31 16.48 -30.20
C SER A 466 5.08 17.32 -30.55
N ASP A 467 4.68 17.32 -31.83
CA ASP A 467 3.41 17.91 -32.26
C ASP A 467 2.22 16.97 -31.99
N ARG A 468 2.47 15.72 -31.57
CA ARG A 468 1.43 14.74 -31.19
C ARG A 468 0.79 15.07 -29.85
N ASN A 469 0.00 16.14 -29.80
CA ASN A 469 -0.64 16.59 -28.58
C ASN A 469 -1.98 17.31 -28.81
N SER A 470 -2.78 17.42 -27.75
CA SER A 470 -4.12 18.02 -27.77
C SER A 470 -4.18 19.51 -28.11
N VAL A 471 -3.06 20.23 -28.05
CA VAL A 471 -2.98 21.66 -28.41
C VAL A 471 -2.71 21.85 -29.90
N LYS A 472 -1.87 21.00 -30.49
CA LYS A 472 -1.52 21.04 -31.91
C LYS A 472 -2.49 20.24 -32.78
N MET A 473 -3.17 19.26 -32.20
CA MET A 473 -4.04 18.33 -32.90
C MET A 473 -5.37 18.13 -32.17
N GLY A 474 -6.39 17.65 -32.88
CA GLY A 474 -7.68 17.32 -32.30
C GLY A 474 -8.35 18.53 -31.63
N PRO A 475 -8.42 18.63 -30.28
CA PRO A 475 -9.16 19.67 -29.58
C PRO A 475 -8.62 21.10 -29.72
N GLY A 476 -7.32 21.27 -29.97
CA GLY A 476 -6.65 22.58 -29.94
C GLY A 476 -6.62 23.22 -28.54
N ARG A 477 -6.60 22.41 -27.49
CA ARG A 477 -6.76 22.81 -26.08
C ARG A 477 -5.73 22.12 -25.19
N ASP A 478 -5.27 22.81 -24.15
CA ASP A 478 -4.40 22.24 -23.13
C ASP A 478 -5.26 21.66 -22.01
N LEU A 479 -5.62 20.39 -22.16
CA LEU A 479 -6.65 19.73 -21.34
C LEU A 479 -6.16 19.54 -19.89
N VAL A 480 -4.87 19.26 -19.70
CA VAL A 480 -4.26 19.19 -18.36
C VAL A 480 -4.34 20.55 -17.68
N LYS A 481 -3.91 21.63 -18.35
CA LYS A 481 -3.94 22.98 -17.78
C LYS A 481 -5.36 23.39 -17.40
N GLU A 482 -6.32 23.17 -18.30
CA GLU A 482 -7.71 23.56 -18.07
C GLU A 482 -8.34 22.83 -16.88
N LEU A 483 -8.09 21.52 -16.74
CA LEU A 483 -8.58 20.75 -15.59
C LEU A 483 -7.94 21.21 -14.28
N PHE A 484 -6.61 21.42 -14.27
CA PHE A 484 -5.89 21.85 -13.08
C PHE A 484 -6.24 23.28 -12.65
N ASP A 485 -6.44 24.20 -13.60
CA ASP A 485 -6.93 25.55 -13.34
C ASP A 485 -8.35 25.52 -12.74
N ALA A 486 -9.24 24.65 -13.25
CA ALA A 486 -10.57 24.47 -12.68
C ALA A 486 -10.51 23.87 -11.26
N SER A 487 -9.68 22.86 -11.04
CA SER A 487 -9.47 22.24 -9.72
C SER A 487 -9.02 23.27 -8.69
N ARG A 488 -7.98 24.07 -9.01
CA ARG A 488 -7.50 25.16 -8.14
C ARG A 488 -8.56 26.23 -7.86
N ARG A 489 -9.44 26.51 -8.83
CA ARG A 489 -10.42 27.60 -8.74
C ARG A 489 -11.71 27.20 -8.02
N TYR A 490 -12.24 26.02 -8.29
CA TYR A 490 -13.59 25.62 -7.87
C TYR A 490 -13.61 24.56 -6.77
N THR A 491 -12.51 23.82 -6.61
CA THR A 491 -12.35 22.73 -5.65
C THR A 491 -10.90 22.68 -5.12
N PRO A 492 -10.38 23.77 -4.52
CA PRO A 492 -8.98 23.85 -4.07
C PRO A 492 -8.61 22.81 -2.98
N GLU A 493 -9.59 22.13 -2.41
CA GLU A 493 -9.44 21.00 -1.51
C GLU A 493 -9.06 19.67 -2.21
N LEU A 494 -9.24 19.57 -3.53
CA LEU A 494 -8.85 18.38 -4.29
C LEU A 494 -7.37 18.47 -4.67
N HIS A 495 -6.62 17.41 -4.36
CA HIS A 495 -5.23 17.28 -4.78
C HIS A 495 -5.14 16.81 -6.25
N PRO A 496 -4.51 17.58 -7.15
CA PRO A 496 -4.42 17.22 -8.57
C PRO A 496 -3.23 16.30 -8.86
N GLY A 497 -3.45 15.24 -9.61
CA GLY A 497 -2.46 14.24 -9.98
C GLY A 497 -2.44 13.98 -11.48
N LEU A 498 -1.32 13.44 -11.96
CA LEU A 498 -1.16 13.03 -13.35
C LEU A 498 -0.67 11.60 -13.44
N TYR A 499 -1.29 10.87 -14.36
CA TYR A 499 -0.79 9.60 -14.83
C TYR A 499 0.14 9.80 -16.02
N PHE A 500 1.21 9.01 -16.08
CA PHE A 500 2.16 9.00 -17.19
C PHE A 500 2.52 7.58 -17.60
N SER A 501 2.22 7.22 -18.84
CA SER A 501 2.70 5.98 -19.44
C SER A 501 4.20 6.06 -19.71
N MET A 502 4.99 5.22 -19.04
CA MET A 502 6.43 5.10 -19.29
C MET A 502 6.72 4.63 -20.73
N PRO A 503 6.06 3.59 -21.27
CA PRO A 503 6.22 3.20 -22.67
C PRO A 503 5.31 3.98 -23.62
N GLU A 504 5.72 4.03 -24.89
CA GLU A 504 4.85 4.36 -26.03
C GLU A 504 4.94 3.24 -27.07
N TRP A 505 3.83 2.54 -27.31
CA TRP A 505 3.84 1.31 -28.09
C TRP A 505 4.20 1.51 -29.57
N PHE A 506 3.83 2.66 -30.12
CA PHE A 506 3.97 2.95 -31.55
C PHE A 506 4.97 4.07 -31.84
N ASN A 507 5.80 4.44 -30.86
CA ASN A 507 6.85 5.43 -31.05
C ASN A 507 8.06 4.77 -31.75
N PRO A 508 8.46 5.21 -32.97
CA PRO A 508 9.58 4.61 -33.70
C PRO A 508 10.93 4.72 -33.00
N ASP A 509 11.12 5.73 -32.14
CA ASP A 509 12.38 5.99 -31.44
C ASP A 509 12.48 5.23 -30.10
N HIS A 510 11.42 4.53 -29.68
CA HIS A 510 11.39 3.81 -28.41
C HIS A 510 11.97 2.39 -28.58
N PRO A 511 13.14 2.09 -27.97
CA PRO A 511 13.90 0.87 -28.29
C PRO A 511 13.39 -0.42 -27.63
N TRP A 512 12.48 -0.32 -26.66
CA TRP A 512 12.09 -1.46 -25.82
C TRP A 512 10.69 -2.00 -26.17
N MET A 513 9.63 -1.24 -25.87
CA MET A 513 8.25 -1.62 -26.17
C MET A 513 7.65 -0.77 -27.30
N GLY A 514 8.48 -0.15 -28.14
CA GLY A 514 8.06 0.72 -29.22
C GLY A 514 8.36 0.14 -30.59
N HIS A 515 7.53 0.46 -31.57
CA HIS A 515 7.84 0.22 -32.98
C HIS A 515 7.11 1.21 -33.89
N ALA A 516 7.65 1.42 -35.09
CA ALA A 516 6.95 2.23 -36.09
C ALA A 516 5.58 1.60 -36.44
N PRO A 517 4.50 2.40 -36.53
CA PRO A 517 3.18 1.86 -36.79
C PRO A 517 3.06 1.38 -38.24
N ARG A 518 2.23 0.36 -38.44
CA ARG A 518 1.90 -0.21 -39.75
C ARG A 518 0.39 -0.35 -39.85
N ASN A 519 -0.11 -0.37 -41.07
CA ASN A 519 -1.48 -0.77 -41.34
C ASN A 519 -1.62 -2.27 -41.01
N PRO A 520 -2.53 -2.69 -40.12
CA PRO A 520 -2.59 -4.08 -39.69
C PRO A 520 -3.09 -5.05 -40.77
N TYR A 521 -3.72 -4.56 -41.84
CA TYR A 521 -4.26 -5.37 -42.94
C TYR A 521 -3.27 -5.52 -44.09
N THR A 522 -2.57 -4.45 -44.45
CA THR A 522 -1.61 -4.44 -45.58
C THR A 522 -0.15 -4.61 -45.14
N LEU A 523 0.13 -4.40 -43.86
CA LEU A 523 1.48 -4.35 -43.25
C LEU A 523 2.36 -3.19 -43.77
N GLU A 524 1.80 -2.29 -44.58
CA GLU A 524 2.52 -1.11 -45.06
C GLU A 524 2.76 -0.10 -43.94
N PRO A 525 3.88 0.65 -43.95
CA PRO A 525 4.13 1.70 -42.98
C PRO A 525 3.04 2.77 -42.99
N VAL A 526 2.63 3.22 -41.80
CA VAL A 526 1.77 4.41 -41.62
C VAL A 526 2.49 5.44 -40.76
N PRO A 527 2.21 6.74 -40.89
CA PRO A 527 2.89 7.74 -40.09
C PRO A 527 2.50 7.64 -38.61
N TYR A 528 3.49 7.84 -37.72
CA TYR A 528 3.23 8.21 -36.33
C TYR A 528 3.01 9.73 -36.29
N THR A 529 1.76 10.16 -36.35
CA THR A 529 1.39 11.56 -36.64
C THR A 529 1.86 12.48 -35.52
N GLY A 530 2.57 13.55 -35.91
CA GLY A 530 3.14 14.55 -34.98
C GLY A 530 4.50 14.19 -34.40
N HIS A 531 5.04 13.02 -34.74
CA HIS A 531 6.36 12.55 -34.30
C HIS A 531 7.49 13.42 -34.83
N THR A 532 8.50 13.63 -33.98
CA THR A 532 9.79 14.20 -34.37
C THR A 532 10.87 13.14 -34.17
N ALA A 533 11.40 12.61 -35.28
CA ALA A 533 12.33 11.49 -35.27
C ALA A 533 13.73 11.82 -34.75
N GLY A 534 14.47 10.76 -34.36
CA GLY A 534 15.89 10.82 -34.04
C GLY A 534 16.19 11.26 -32.61
N LYS A 535 15.23 11.11 -31.71
CA LYS A 535 15.41 11.38 -30.28
C LYS A 535 15.76 10.10 -29.55
N ASP A 536 16.64 10.18 -28.56
CA ASP A 536 16.71 9.14 -27.55
C ASP A 536 15.42 9.17 -26.71
N TYR A 537 14.65 8.08 -26.74
CA TYR A 537 13.32 8.06 -26.13
C TYR A 537 13.35 8.37 -24.63
N VAL A 538 14.38 7.94 -23.90
CA VAL A 538 14.43 8.13 -22.44
C VAL A 538 14.92 9.54 -22.10
N THR A 539 16.13 9.89 -22.56
CA THR A 539 16.87 11.08 -22.13
C THR A 539 16.46 12.35 -22.87
N GLN A 540 15.86 12.25 -24.06
CA GLN A 540 15.46 13.40 -24.89
C GLN A 540 13.94 13.53 -25.07
N PHE A 541 13.16 12.58 -24.54
CA PHE A 541 11.71 12.57 -24.71
C PHE A 541 10.93 12.23 -23.43
N GLN A 542 10.92 10.97 -22.97
CA GLN A 542 10.16 10.48 -21.81
C GLN A 542 10.47 11.27 -20.52
N GLY A 543 11.72 11.29 -20.08
CA GLY A 543 12.13 12.03 -18.87
C GLY A 543 11.88 13.53 -18.98
N PRO A 544 12.29 14.20 -20.08
CA PRO A 544 11.97 15.60 -20.33
C PRO A 544 10.46 15.93 -20.34
N GLN A 545 9.59 15.06 -20.86
CA GLN A 545 8.13 15.25 -20.80
C GLN A 545 7.62 15.24 -19.35
N MET A 546 8.10 14.32 -18.53
CA MET A 546 7.75 14.29 -17.10
C MET A 546 8.20 15.58 -16.39
N LEU A 547 9.37 16.13 -16.75
CA LEU A 547 9.85 17.42 -16.22
C LEU A 547 9.02 18.61 -16.71
N GLU A 548 8.53 18.61 -17.96
CA GLU A 548 7.55 19.61 -18.43
C GLU A 548 6.28 19.60 -17.56
N LEU A 549 5.80 18.40 -17.20
CA LEU A 549 4.64 18.25 -16.33
C LEU A 549 4.91 18.77 -14.91
N ILE A 550 6.05 18.39 -14.33
CA ILE A 550 6.47 18.80 -12.98
C ILE A 550 6.57 20.33 -12.89
N HIS A 551 7.31 20.97 -13.80
CA HIS A 551 7.57 22.41 -13.72
C HIS A 551 6.43 23.27 -14.27
N GLY A 552 5.64 22.75 -15.21
CA GLY A 552 4.57 23.49 -15.88
C GLY A 552 3.22 23.41 -15.17
N TYR A 553 2.95 22.32 -14.46
CA TYR A 553 1.60 22.01 -13.97
C TYR A 553 1.53 21.72 -12.46
N ASP A 554 2.67 21.47 -11.80
CA ASP A 554 2.78 21.18 -10.37
C ASP A 554 1.83 20.05 -9.90
N PRO A 555 1.88 18.83 -10.47
CA PRO A 555 1.09 17.72 -9.97
C PRO A 555 1.51 17.36 -8.53
N GLU A 556 0.55 16.97 -7.70
CA GLU A 556 0.79 16.46 -6.34
C GLU A 556 0.91 14.94 -6.30
N ILE A 557 0.50 14.25 -7.38
CA ILE A 557 0.67 12.82 -7.57
C ILE A 557 1.26 12.58 -8.97
N LEU A 558 2.36 11.83 -9.05
CA LEU A 558 2.83 11.21 -10.29
C LEU A 558 2.49 9.72 -10.26
N TRP A 559 1.57 9.30 -11.12
CA TRP A 559 1.12 7.93 -11.25
C TRP A 559 1.71 7.32 -12.53
N CYS A 560 2.89 6.72 -12.44
CA CYS A 560 3.55 6.10 -13.57
C CYS A 560 2.90 4.76 -13.92
N ASP A 561 3.11 4.22 -15.11
CA ASP A 561 2.64 2.88 -15.46
C ASP A 561 3.63 2.07 -16.30
N ILE A 562 3.51 0.75 -16.19
CA ILE A 562 4.33 -0.31 -16.78
C ILE A 562 5.80 -0.34 -16.30
N GLY A 563 6.48 0.80 -16.23
CA GLY A 563 7.92 0.86 -15.96
C GLY A 563 8.77 0.64 -17.23
N GLY A 564 9.88 -0.09 -17.11
CA GLY A 564 10.84 -0.32 -18.21
C GLY A 564 11.98 0.71 -18.25
N ASP A 565 12.58 0.90 -19.43
CA ASP A 565 13.67 1.87 -19.65
C ASP A 565 13.25 3.29 -19.22
N ASN A 566 14.07 3.92 -18.37
CA ASN A 566 13.68 5.15 -17.70
C ASN A 566 14.87 6.03 -17.27
N ASP A 567 14.56 7.29 -16.92
CA ASP A 567 15.43 8.27 -16.26
C ASP A 567 14.81 8.70 -14.90
N SER A 568 14.09 7.77 -14.25
CA SER A 568 13.24 8.08 -13.10
C SER A 568 14.04 8.52 -11.89
N HIS A 569 15.29 8.07 -11.70
CA HIS A 569 16.14 8.57 -10.62
C HIS A 569 16.32 10.08 -10.69
N ARG A 570 16.60 10.62 -11.88
CA ARG A 570 16.76 12.07 -12.08
C ARG A 570 15.43 12.81 -11.99
N VAL A 571 14.38 12.28 -12.61
CA VAL A 571 13.05 12.90 -12.62
C VAL A 571 12.46 12.98 -11.22
N LEU A 572 12.54 11.90 -10.43
CA LEU A 572 11.97 11.88 -9.08
C LEU A 572 12.79 12.71 -8.08
N ALA A 573 14.12 12.73 -8.21
CA ALA A 573 14.94 13.67 -7.44
C ALA A 573 14.51 15.12 -7.69
N GLU A 574 14.31 15.50 -8.95
CA GLU A 574 13.82 16.84 -9.30
C GLU A 574 12.38 17.07 -8.81
N TYR A 575 11.48 16.10 -8.94
CA TYR A 575 10.10 16.21 -8.49
C TYR A 575 10.01 16.54 -6.99
N PHE A 576 10.73 15.77 -6.16
CA PHE A 576 10.74 15.98 -4.71
C PHE A 576 11.44 17.29 -4.32
N ASN A 577 12.55 17.62 -4.99
CA ASN A 577 13.27 18.88 -4.73
C ASN A 577 12.46 20.11 -5.17
N HIS A 578 11.84 20.07 -6.35
CA HIS A 578 10.97 21.13 -6.87
C HIS A 578 9.83 21.40 -5.90
N ALA A 579 9.16 20.36 -5.41
CA ALA A 579 8.05 20.47 -4.45
C ALA A 579 8.46 21.07 -3.09
N LYS A 580 9.57 20.59 -2.51
CA LYS A 580 10.02 21.03 -1.17
C LYS A 580 10.69 22.41 -1.18
N ASN A 581 11.35 22.79 -2.28
CA ASN A 581 12.13 24.03 -2.37
C ASN A 581 11.30 25.24 -2.85
N ARG A 582 9.98 25.07 -3.04
CA ARG A 582 9.06 26.18 -3.34
C ARG A 582 9.04 27.19 -2.19
N ALA A 583 8.66 28.43 -2.50
CA ALA A 583 8.36 29.45 -1.49
C ALA A 583 7.27 29.01 -0.50
N ARG A 584 6.31 28.21 -0.98
CA ARG A 584 5.34 27.48 -0.17
C ARG A 584 5.49 25.99 -0.50
N PRO A 585 6.26 25.23 0.30
CA PRO A 585 6.47 23.81 0.06
C PRO A 585 5.13 23.07 -0.02
N VAL A 586 5.06 22.10 -0.92
CA VAL A 586 3.95 21.15 -1.03
C VAL A 586 4.49 19.74 -0.85
N GLU A 587 3.66 18.85 -0.32
CA GLU A 587 4.02 17.44 -0.23
C GLU A 587 3.46 16.71 -1.46
N VAL A 588 4.31 15.94 -2.13
CA VAL A 588 3.98 15.23 -3.36
C VAL A 588 4.09 13.73 -3.16
N THR A 589 3.60 12.91 -4.11
CA THR A 589 3.80 11.46 -4.04
C THR A 589 3.92 10.76 -5.40
N VAL A 590 4.50 9.56 -5.42
CA VAL A 590 4.71 8.72 -6.61
C VAL A 590 4.44 7.23 -6.35
N ASN A 591 3.82 6.55 -7.33
CA ASN A 591 3.54 5.11 -7.24
C ASN A 591 4.76 4.21 -7.57
N ASN A 592 4.60 2.90 -7.41
CA ASN A 592 5.64 1.89 -7.62
C ASN A 592 5.87 1.44 -9.09
N ARG A 593 5.47 2.25 -10.08
CA ARG A 593 5.50 1.85 -11.51
C ARG A 593 6.40 2.73 -12.37
N SER A 594 7.35 3.43 -11.75
CA SER A 594 8.31 4.31 -12.44
C SER A 594 9.53 3.57 -13.03
N GLY A 595 9.58 2.25 -12.95
CA GLY A 595 10.71 1.45 -13.46
C GLY A 595 11.94 1.41 -12.55
N ILE A 596 11.83 1.88 -11.30
CA ILE A 596 12.88 1.81 -10.27
C ILE A 596 12.31 1.33 -8.93
N GLY A 597 13.19 0.92 -8.01
CA GLY A 597 12.79 0.39 -6.69
C GLY A 597 12.29 1.44 -5.70
N ALA A 598 12.59 2.73 -5.90
CA ALA A 598 12.13 3.80 -5.03
C ALA A 598 10.70 4.28 -5.39
N TYR A 599 9.79 4.27 -4.41
CA TYR A 599 8.40 4.69 -4.55
C TYR A 599 7.76 4.99 -3.18
N ASP A 600 6.61 5.66 -3.16
CA ASP A 600 5.90 6.00 -1.92
C ASP A 600 4.77 5.03 -1.56
N PHE A 601 4.14 4.42 -2.58
CA PHE A 601 3.02 3.49 -2.39
C PHE A 601 2.93 2.46 -3.53
N THR A 602 2.38 1.29 -3.21
CA THR A 602 2.14 0.22 -4.19
C THR A 602 0.74 0.27 -4.79
N THR A 603 0.56 -0.31 -5.98
CA THR A 603 -0.68 -0.18 -6.78
C THR A 603 -1.26 -1.53 -7.26
N PRO A 604 -1.86 -2.34 -6.37
CA PRO A 604 -2.55 -3.56 -6.76
C PRO A 604 -3.84 -3.24 -7.53
N GLU A 605 -3.86 -3.51 -8.84
CA GLU A 605 -5.03 -3.29 -9.69
C GLU A 605 -6.13 -4.34 -9.47
N TYR A 606 -7.39 -3.89 -9.42
CA TYR A 606 -8.60 -4.72 -9.20
C TYR A 606 -8.54 -5.63 -7.96
N THR A 607 -7.60 -5.39 -7.06
CA THR A 607 -7.23 -6.31 -5.98
C THR A 607 -7.27 -5.58 -4.64
N THR A 608 -7.74 -6.29 -3.63
CA THR A 608 -7.61 -5.92 -2.21
C THR A 608 -6.81 -7.01 -1.49
N TYR A 609 -6.38 -6.73 -0.27
CA TYR A 609 -5.71 -7.72 0.58
C TYR A 609 -6.69 -8.32 1.58
N ASP A 610 -6.37 -9.44 2.22
CA ASP A 610 -7.16 -9.93 3.35
C ASP A 610 -6.76 -9.29 4.69
N GLN A 611 -5.57 -8.69 4.74
CA GLN A 611 -4.92 -8.20 5.95
C GLN A 611 -4.61 -6.70 5.89
N ILE A 612 -4.20 -6.18 7.04
CA ILE A 612 -3.59 -4.85 7.14
C ILE A 612 -2.24 -4.89 6.44
N VAL A 613 -2.03 -3.97 5.50
CA VAL A 613 -0.71 -3.69 4.93
C VAL A 613 -0.20 -2.39 5.54
N THR A 614 0.88 -2.45 6.32
CA THR A 614 1.42 -1.28 7.03
C THR A 614 2.01 -0.24 6.09
N ALA A 615 2.69 -0.72 5.02
CA ALA A 615 3.14 0.13 3.91
C ALA A 615 1.92 0.71 3.17
N LYS A 616 2.06 1.92 2.63
CA LYS A 616 0.95 2.56 1.95
C LYS A 616 0.72 1.91 0.58
N TRP A 617 -0.54 1.72 0.23
CA TRP A 617 -0.95 1.17 -1.05
C TRP A 617 -2.25 1.82 -1.55
N GLU A 618 -2.52 1.70 -2.84
CA GLU A 618 -3.71 2.22 -3.50
C GLU A 618 -4.25 1.17 -4.49
N SER A 619 -5.50 0.76 -4.33
CA SER A 619 -6.17 -0.08 -5.34
C SER A 619 -6.78 0.81 -6.41
N SER A 620 -6.54 0.50 -7.69
CA SER A 620 -7.21 1.14 -8.82
C SER A 620 -8.07 0.14 -9.60
N ARG A 621 -9.19 0.63 -10.15
CA ARG A 621 -10.06 -0.08 -11.10
C ARG A 621 -11.08 0.87 -11.74
N GLY A 622 -11.66 0.45 -12.86
CA GLY A 622 -12.80 1.11 -13.50
C GLY A 622 -14.11 1.01 -12.73
N LEU A 623 -14.89 2.10 -12.78
CA LEU A 623 -16.34 2.09 -12.51
C LEU A 623 -17.07 1.26 -13.57
N ASP A 624 -16.61 1.31 -14.82
CA ASP A 624 -16.76 0.17 -15.74
C ASP A 624 -15.82 -0.93 -15.22
N PRO A 625 -16.33 -2.05 -14.68
CA PRO A 625 -15.48 -3.09 -14.11
C PRO A 625 -14.63 -3.83 -15.16
N PHE A 626 -14.78 -3.52 -16.45
CA PHE A 626 -14.13 -4.21 -17.56
C PHE A 626 -13.17 -3.33 -18.36
N SER A 627 -13.04 -2.04 -18.06
CA SER A 627 -12.24 -1.10 -18.84
C SER A 627 -11.95 0.16 -18.03
N TYR A 628 -10.82 0.82 -18.27
CA TYR A 628 -10.57 2.18 -17.77
C TYR A 628 -11.12 3.22 -18.78
N GLY A 629 -10.69 3.13 -20.04
CA GLY A 629 -11.22 3.95 -21.11
C GLY A 629 -12.70 3.69 -21.37
N TYR A 630 -13.42 4.70 -21.87
CA TYR A 630 -14.84 4.57 -22.19
C TYR A 630 -15.11 3.43 -23.19
N ASN A 631 -15.91 2.45 -22.80
CA ASN A 631 -16.40 1.39 -23.68
C ASN A 631 -17.91 1.56 -23.94
N ALA A 632 -18.28 1.92 -25.17
CA ALA A 632 -19.67 2.06 -25.58
C ALA A 632 -20.45 0.73 -25.61
N GLN A 633 -19.76 -0.40 -25.53
CA GLN A 633 -20.37 -1.73 -25.51
C GLN A 633 -20.79 -2.17 -24.10
N THR A 634 -20.27 -1.54 -23.04
CA THR A 634 -20.66 -1.87 -21.66
C THR A 634 -22.06 -1.31 -21.39
N PRO A 635 -23.07 -2.15 -21.14
CA PRO A 635 -24.42 -1.66 -20.82
C PRO A 635 -24.46 -1.10 -19.39
N ASP A 636 -25.35 -0.13 -19.14
CA ASP A 636 -25.45 0.59 -17.86
C ASP A 636 -25.58 -0.35 -16.64
N GLU A 637 -26.25 -1.50 -16.77
CA GLU A 637 -26.45 -2.46 -15.68
C GLU A 637 -25.19 -3.23 -15.29
N LYS A 638 -24.13 -3.14 -16.10
CA LYS A 638 -22.84 -3.79 -15.87
C LYS A 638 -21.82 -2.88 -15.16
N TYR A 639 -22.08 -1.59 -15.10
CA TYR A 639 -21.28 -0.66 -14.30
C TYR A 639 -21.44 -0.97 -12.81
N MET A 640 -20.41 -0.67 -12.02
CA MET A 640 -20.48 -0.80 -10.57
C MET A 640 -21.66 0.01 -10.01
N THR A 641 -22.37 -0.59 -9.08
CA THR A 641 -23.35 0.07 -8.23
C THR A 641 -22.65 0.92 -7.17
N ALA A 642 -23.36 1.91 -6.61
CA ALA A 642 -22.84 2.67 -5.47
C ALA A 642 -22.56 1.78 -4.25
N GLU A 643 -23.27 0.66 -4.11
CA GLU A 643 -23.02 -0.33 -3.05
C GLU A 643 -21.65 -0.99 -3.23
N GLU A 644 -21.32 -1.47 -4.42
CA GLU A 644 -20.02 -2.07 -4.72
C GLU A 644 -18.88 -1.06 -4.55
N ILE A 645 -19.10 0.20 -4.94
CA ILE A 645 -18.12 1.29 -4.75
C ILE A 645 -17.87 1.53 -3.25
N VAL A 646 -18.94 1.67 -2.45
CA VAL A 646 -18.84 1.90 -1.00
C VAL A 646 -18.20 0.70 -0.30
N HIS A 647 -18.58 -0.53 -0.66
CA HIS A 647 -18.00 -1.75 -0.09
C HIS A 647 -16.50 -1.85 -0.41
N SER A 648 -16.10 -1.59 -1.66
CA SER A 648 -14.68 -1.56 -2.05
C SER A 648 -13.91 -0.53 -1.24
N LEU A 649 -14.43 0.70 -1.16
CA LEU A 649 -13.80 1.78 -0.41
C LEU A 649 -13.61 1.41 1.07
N VAL A 650 -14.65 0.92 1.75
CA VAL A 650 -14.60 0.56 3.16
C VAL A 650 -13.62 -0.59 3.41
N ASP A 651 -13.62 -1.61 2.55
CA ASP A 651 -12.70 -2.74 2.63
C ASP A 651 -11.23 -2.28 2.52
N ILE A 652 -10.92 -1.53 1.47
CA ILE A 652 -9.57 -1.03 1.19
C ILE A 652 -9.07 -0.12 2.33
N VAL A 653 -9.90 0.82 2.80
CA VAL A 653 -9.54 1.77 3.87
C VAL A 653 -9.26 1.06 5.19
N SER A 654 -10.04 0.02 5.52
CA SER A 654 -9.82 -0.78 6.74
C SER A 654 -8.48 -1.51 6.76
N LYS A 655 -7.88 -1.70 5.59
CA LYS A 655 -6.61 -2.39 5.33
C LYS A 655 -5.48 -1.42 4.98
N ASN A 656 -5.64 -0.14 5.34
CA ASN A 656 -4.70 0.96 5.15
C ASN A 656 -4.55 1.49 3.70
N GLY A 657 -5.35 1.01 2.76
CA GLY A 657 -5.27 1.41 1.36
C GLY A 657 -5.98 2.75 1.06
N ASN A 658 -5.73 3.28 -0.13
CA ASN A 658 -6.60 4.24 -0.81
C ASN A 658 -7.31 3.54 -1.99
N PHE A 659 -8.45 4.08 -2.39
CA PHE A 659 -9.22 3.62 -3.55
C PHE A 659 -9.24 4.69 -4.64
N LEU A 660 -8.64 4.37 -5.78
CA LEU A 660 -8.62 5.22 -6.97
C LEU A 660 -9.60 4.66 -8.01
N LEU A 661 -10.82 5.19 -8.01
CA LEU A 661 -11.89 4.73 -8.90
C LEU A 661 -11.82 5.46 -10.23
N ASP A 662 -11.67 4.71 -11.32
CA ASP A 662 -11.56 5.27 -12.65
C ASP A 662 -12.92 5.56 -13.30
N ILE A 663 -12.97 6.66 -14.05
CA ILE A 663 -13.99 6.97 -15.04
C ILE A 663 -13.37 7.07 -16.44
N GLY A 664 -14.13 6.61 -17.44
CA GLY A 664 -13.83 6.78 -18.86
C GLY A 664 -14.78 7.80 -19.50
N PRO A 665 -14.37 9.07 -19.73
CA PRO A 665 -15.16 10.05 -20.46
C PRO A 665 -15.24 9.75 -21.96
N ARG A 666 -16.29 10.23 -22.62
CA ARG A 666 -16.45 10.16 -24.09
C ARG A 666 -15.48 11.11 -24.79
N ALA A 667 -15.18 10.89 -26.07
CA ALA A 667 -14.30 11.77 -26.86
C ALA A 667 -14.74 13.25 -26.93
N ASP A 668 -16.03 13.54 -26.74
CA ASP A 668 -16.53 14.92 -26.68
C ASP A 668 -16.26 15.60 -25.32
N GLY A 669 -15.78 14.87 -24.31
CA GLY A 669 -15.49 15.36 -22.97
C GLY A 669 -16.64 15.21 -21.96
N THR A 670 -17.75 14.59 -22.36
CA THR A 670 -18.84 14.28 -21.43
C THR A 670 -18.58 12.98 -20.66
N ILE A 671 -18.90 12.99 -19.37
CA ILE A 671 -18.86 11.78 -18.53
C ILE A 671 -20.21 11.06 -18.65
N PRO A 672 -20.25 9.75 -18.95
CA PRO A 672 -21.51 8.99 -19.05
C PRO A 672 -22.42 9.17 -17.82
N ASP A 673 -23.73 9.34 -18.05
CA ASP A 673 -24.72 9.63 -17.00
C ASP A 673 -24.76 8.56 -15.91
N ILE A 674 -24.55 7.29 -16.26
CA ILE A 674 -24.46 6.19 -15.30
C ILE A 674 -23.29 6.41 -14.32
N MET A 675 -22.09 6.76 -14.82
CA MET A 675 -20.94 7.06 -13.97
C MET A 675 -21.22 8.25 -13.05
N GLN A 676 -21.78 9.35 -13.59
CA GLN A 676 -22.10 10.53 -12.78
C GLN A 676 -23.10 10.21 -11.65
N ARG A 677 -24.11 9.39 -11.95
CA ARG A 677 -25.12 8.98 -10.96
C ARG A 677 -24.50 8.14 -9.86
N ARG A 678 -23.69 7.14 -10.20
CA ARG A 678 -23.00 6.27 -9.23
C ARG A 678 -22.05 7.06 -8.35
N LEU A 679 -21.31 8.00 -8.93
CA LEU A 679 -20.45 8.91 -8.17
C LEU A 679 -21.24 9.76 -7.17
N ARG A 680 -22.35 10.39 -7.58
CA ARG A 680 -23.18 11.19 -6.68
C ARG A 680 -23.85 10.33 -5.58
N GLU A 681 -24.33 9.14 -5.91
CA GLU A 681 -24.89 8.19 -4.94
C GLU A 681 -23.85 7.77 -3.87
N THR A 682 -22.61 7.51 -4.29
CA THR A 682 -21.48 7.25 -3.38
C THR A 682 -21.19 8.47 -2.50
N GLY A 683 -21.18 9.67 -3.10
CA GLY A 683 -21.00 10.92 -2.39
C GLY A 683 -22.07 11.22 -1.35
N GLU A 684 -23.33 10.88 -1.60
CA GLU A 684 -24.42 10.95 -0.62
C GLU A 684 -24.14 10.08 0.62
N TRP A 685 -23.59 8.89 0.43
CA TRP A 685 -23.17 8.03 1.54
C TRP A 685 -21.99 8.65 2.31
N LEU A 686 -20.99 9.17 1.60
CA LEU A 686 -19.80 9.79 2.20
C LEU A 686 -20.11 11.09 2.95
N LYS A 687 -21.13 11.86 2.54
CA LYS A 687 -21.59 13.04 3.31
C LYS A 687 -22.03 12.68 4.73
N THR A 688 -22.60 11.49 4.92
CA THR A 688 -23.04 11.01 6.24
C THR A 688 -21.95 10.25 6.98
N ASN A 689 -21.21 9.40 6.26
CA ASN A 689 -20.32 8.40 6.85
C ASN A 689 -18.82 8.72 6.71
N GLY A 690 -18.48 9.81 6.02
CA GLY A 690 -17.11 10.16 5.65
C GLY A 690 -16.17 10.36 6.85
N GLU A 691 -16.69 10.71 8.04
CA GLU A 691 -15.83 10.80 9.25
C GLU A 691 -15.26 9.45 9.73
N ALA A 692 -15.79 8.34 9.20
CA ALA A 692 -15.31 6.98 9.42
C ALA A 692 -14.45 6.47 8.25
N VAL A 693 -14.14 7.33 7.27
CA VAL A 693 -13.30 7.05 6.11
C VAL A 693 -12.10 8.01 6.12
N TYR A 694 -12.34 9.30 5.96
CA TYR A 694 -11.30 10.33 5.92
C TYR A 694 -10.66 10.52 7.30
N ASP A 695 -9.38 10.87 7.31
CA ASP A 695 -8.56 11.02 8.53
C ASP A 695 -8.53 9.80 9.45
N THR A 696 -8.99 8.64 8.98
CA THR A 696 -8.92 7.40 9.74
C THR A 696 -7.63 6.64 9.44
N THR A 697 -7.33 5.68 10.30
CA THR A 697 -6.34 4.63 10.10
C THR A 697 -7.00 3.28 10.34
N TYR A 698 -6.32 2.20 9.95
CA TYR A 698 -6.72 0.84 10.27
C TYR A 698 -6.68 0.57 11.78
N TRP A 699 -7.48 -0.39 12.24
CA TRP A 699 -7.34 -0.90 13.60
C TRP A 699 -6.20 -1.91 13.66
N SER A 700 -5.21 -1.68 14.53
CA SER A 700 -3.97 -2.47 14.53
C SER A 700 -4.13 -3.95 14.89
N ARG A 701 -5.31 -4.38 15.37
CA ARG A 701 -5.57 -5.77 15.77
C ARG A 701 -6.15 -6.60 14.63
N MET A 702 -7.06 -6.00 13.84
CA MET A 702 -7.68 -6.66 12.69
C MET A 702 -8.40 -5.64 11.80
N PRO A 703 -8.38 -5.83 10.47
CA PRO A 703 -9.11 -4.96 9.55
C PRO A 703 -10.59 -5.34 9.43
N GLN A 704 -10.92 -6.63 9.61
CA GLN A 704 -12.24 -7.19 9.32
C GLN A 704 -12.65 -8.31 10.29
N LEU A 705 -13.96 -8.55 10.41
CA LEU A 705 -14.54 -9.69 11.11
C LEU A 705 -15.66 -10.30 10.26
N GLY A 706 -15.50 -11.57 9.89
CA GLY A 706 -16.36 -12.21 8.90
C GLY A 706 -16.31 -11.51 7.53
N GLU A 707 -17.33 -11.74 6.72
CA GLU A 707 -17.48 -11.07 5.42
C GLU A 707 -18.02 -9.64 5.57
N ASP A 708 -18.81 -9.39 6.61
CA ASP A 708 -19.65 -8.18 6.70
C ASP A 708 -19.02 -7.00 7.44
N LEU A 709 -18.07 -7.22 8.36
CA LEU A 709 -17.59 -6.15 9.24
C LEU A 709 -16.19 -5.68 8.86
N ARG A 710 -16.01 -4.35 8.82
CA ARG A 710 -14.71 -3.66 8.67
C ARG A 710 -14.50 -2.64 9.79
N PHE A 711 -13.24 -2.39 10.13
CA PHE A 711 -12.89 -1.51 11.24
C PHE A 711 -11.99 -0.38 10.79
N THR A 712 -12.27 0.82 11.29
CA THR A 712 -11.42 2.00 11.12
C THR A 712 -11.38 2.78 12.42
N LEU A 713 -10.33 3.58 12.57
CA LEU A 713 -10.08 4.37 13.77
C LEU A 713 -9.77 5.79 13.37
N ARG A 714 -10.42 6.78 14.02
CA ARG A 714 -9.92 8.16 13.99
C ARG A 714 -9.11 8.39 15.27
N PRO A 715 -7.77 8.57 15.18
CA PRO A 715 -6.91 8.67 16.34
C PRO A 715 -7.43 9.68 17.36
N ASN A 716 -7.39 9.29 18.64
CA ASN A 716 -7.83 10.10 19.78
C ASN A 716 -9.31 10.54 19.80
N ARG A 717 -10.14 10.04 18.87
CA ARG A 717 -11.53 10.52 18.68
C ARG A 717 -12.55 9.40 18.80
N ALA A 718 -12.46 8.39 17.95
CA ALA A 718 -13.51 7.40 17.82
C ALA A 718 -13.02 6.12 17.14
N PHE A 719 -13.70 5.02 17.46
CA PHE A 719 -13.61 3.74 16.76
C PHE A 719 -14.87 3.52 15.94
N TYR A 720 -14.73 2.98 14.73
CA TYR A 720 -15.85 2.74 13.82
C TYR A 720 -15.93 1.28 13.39
N ILE A 721 -17.17 0.79 13.35
CA ILE A 721 -17.53 -0.53 12.84
C ILE A 721 -18.42 -0.31 11.63
N HIS A 722 -17.95 -0.74 10.46
CA HIS A 722 -18.71 -0.70 9.23
C HIS A 722 -19.37 -2.05 9.01
N SER A 723 -20.70 -2.07 8.86
CA SER A 723 -21.48 -3.25 8.49
C SER A 723 -21.85 -3.15 7.02
N LEU A 724 -21.27 -4.00 6.18
CA LEU A 724 -21.53 -4.08 4.74
C LEU A 724 -22.91 -4.71 4.46
N ALA A 725 -23.35 -5.62 5.33
CA ALA A 725 -24.70 -6.15 5.33
C ALA A 725 -25.64 -5.31 6.21
N ARG A 726 -26.94 -5.35 5.90
CA ARG A 726 -27.97 -4.73 6.73
C ARG A 726 -28.04 -5.41 8.10
N PRO A 727 -27.83 -4.70 9.22
CA PRO A 727 -27.83 -5.33 10.53
C PRO A 727 -29.22 -5.81 10.94
N GLY A 728 -29.25 -6.92 11.69
CA GLY A 728 -30.44 -7.42 12.37
C GLY A 728 -30.89 -6.52 13.54
N ALA A 729 -31.85 -6.97 14.35
CA ALA A 729 -32.27 -6.22 15.55
C ALA A 729 -31.14 -6.08 16.59
N THR A 730 -30.11 -6.90 16.46
CA THR A 730 -28.89 -6.87 17.26
C THR A 730 -27.70 -7.03 16.31
N LEU A 731 -26.62 -6.29 16.57
CA LEU A 731 -25.31 -6.54 15.97
C LEU A 731 -24.38 -7.08 17.06
N THR A 732 -23.80 -8.26 16.82
CA THR A 732 -22.78 -8.86 17.70
C THR A 732 -21.42 -8.74 17.02
N VAL A 733 -20.44 -8.17 17.72
CA VAL A 733 -19.06 -8.03 17.27
C VAL A 733 -18.18 -8.87 18.19
N GLU A 734 -17.79 -10.04 17.71
CA GLU A 734 -16.95 -11.02 18.41
C GLU A 734 -15.47 -10.66 18.30
N ALA A 735 -15.14 -9.45 18.71
CA ALA A 735 -13.79 -8.90 18.71
C ALA A 735 -13.58 -8.02 19.96
N PRO A 736 -12.33 -7.83 20.41
CA PRO A 736 -12.01 -7.01 21.57
C PRO A 736 -12.10 -5.51 21.25
N VAL A 737 -13.29 -5.04 20.85
CA VAL A 737 -13.56 -3.64 20.49
C VAL A 737 -13.22 -2.73 21.69
N PRO A 738 -12.48 -1.61 21.49
CA PRO A 738 -12.00 -0.76 22.57
C PRO A 738 -13.10 0.18 23.15
N VAL A 739 -14.21 -0.43 23.61
CA VAL A 739 -15.38 0.25 24.20
C VAL A 739 -15.36 0.16 25.73
N ARG A 740 -15.75 1.24 26.40
CA ARG A 740 -15.78 1.34 27.88
C ARG A 740 -17.10 1.95 28.36
N GLY A 741 -17.43 1.69 29.63
CA GLY A 741 -18.55 2.37 30.29
C GLY A 741 -18.35 3.89 30.26
N GLY A 742 -19.38 4.62 29.83
CA GLY A 742 -19.31 6.08 29.59
C GLY A 742 -19.11 6.47 28.13
N ASP A 743 -18.62 5.55 27.28
CA ASP A 743 -18.54 5.80 25.84
C ASP A 743 -19.94 5.80 25.21
N ARG A 744 -20.07 6.59 24.14
CA ARG A 744 -21.33 6.74 23.42
C ARG A 744 -21.28 5.97 22.11
N VAL A 745 -22.16 4.98 21.96
CA VAL A 745 -22.35 4.22 20.73
C VAL A 745 -23.53 4.81 19.95
N THR A 746 -23.30 5.16 18.69
CA THR A 746 -24.32 5.70 17.76
C THR A 746 -24.18 5.01 16.40
N LEU A 747 -25.23 5.08 15.58
CA LEU A 747 -25.13 4.80 14.15
C LEU A 747 -25.05 6.14 13.41
N LEU A 748 -24.09 6.33 12.49
CA LEU A 748 -24.02 7.55 11.70
C LEU A 748 -25.30 7.74 10.86
N GLY A 749 -25.79 8.98 10.81
CA GLY A 749 -27.11 9.30 10.27
C GLY A 749 -28.29 8.98 11.22
N HIS A 750 -28.02 8.54 12.45
CA HIS A 750 -29.03 8.33 13.49
C HIS A 750 -28.70 9.11 14.78
N ASP A 751 -29.53 10.09 15.12
CA ASP A 751 -29.22 11.07 16.18
C ASP A 751 -29.31 10.53 17.61
N ARG A 752 -29.79 9.30 17.82
CA ARG A 752 -29.96 8.72 19.16
C ARG A 752 -28.87 7.72 19.49
N PRO A 753 -28.34 7.75 20.73
CA PRO A 753 -27.47 6.68 21.23
C PRO A 753 -28.14 5.31 21.16
N LEU A 754 -27.35 4.29 20.87
CA LEU A 754 -27.77 2.90 20.86
C LEU A 754 -27.48 2.24 22.21
N ASN A 755 -28.35 1.33 22.62
CA ASN A 755 -28.09 0.49 23.77
C ASN A 755 -27.06 -0.57 23.39
N TRP A 756 -26.11 -0.83 24.28
CA TRP A 756 -25.07 -1.81 24.06
C TRP A 756 -24.63 -2.46 25.37
N ARG A 757 -23.98 -3.62 25.25
CA ARG A 757 -23.45 -4.41 26.36
C ARG A 757 -22.27 -5.25 25.89
N VAL A 758 -21.33 -5.56 26.80
CA VAL A 758 -20.25 -6.51 26.52
C VAL A 758 -20.58 -7.84 27.21
N ARG A 759 -20.53 -8.95 26.47
CA ARG A 759 -20.78 -10.31 26.99
C ARG A 759 -19.68 -11.24 26.46
N GLY A 760 -18.96 -11.91 27.36
CA GLY A 760 -17.88 -12.84 26.97
C GLY A 760 -16.82 -12.20 26.06
N GLY A 761 -16.50 -10.93 26.26
CA GLY A 761 -15.56 -10.17 25.41
C GLY A 761 -16.13 -9.65 24.09
N SER A 762 -17.37 -10.00 23.74
CA SER A 762 -18.05 -9.52 22.52
C SER A 762 -18.92 -8.30 22.79
N LEU A 763 -18.89 -7.33 21.89
CA LEU A 763 -19.78 -6.17 21.93
C LEU A 763 -21.12 -6.53 21.28
N VAL A 764 -22.22 -6.27 21.98
CA VAL A 764 -23.59 -6.48 21.50
C VAL A 764 -24.32 -5.14 21.48
N ILE A 765 -24.76 -4.71 20.30
CA ILE A 765 -25.46 -3.44 20.07
C ILE A 765 -26.91 -3.73 19.69
N ASP A 766 -27.87 -3.12 20.37
CA ASP A 766 -29.28 -3.19 19.99
C ASP A 766 -29.54 -2.18 18.86
N VAL A 767 -30.04 -2.66 17.71
CA VAL A 767 -30.22 -1.86 16.49
C VAL A 767 -31.72 -1.71 16.18
N PRO A 768 -32.38 -0.67 16.72
CA PRO A 768 -33.82 -0.49 16.53
C PRO A 768 -34.15 -0.29 15.04
N ALA A 769 -35.40 -0.61 14.67
CA ALA A 769 -35.85 -0.50 13.27
C ALA A 769 -35.66 0.90 12.68
N ALA A 770 -35.75 1.96 13.50
CA ALA A 770 -35.48 3.32 13.08
C ALA A 770 -34.03 3.51 12.62
N ALA A 771 -33.05 3.07 13.41
CA ALA A 771 -31.63 3.13 13.06
C ALA A 771 -31.31 2.28 11.81
N ARG A 772 -31.86 1.07 11.71
CA ARG A 772 -31.65 0.20 10.53
C ARG A 772 -32.11 0.82 9.20
N ARG A 773 -33.04 1.77 9.23
CA ARG A 773 -33.56 2.45 8.04
C ARG A 773 -32.76 3.69 7.63
N THR A 774 -31.88 4.21 8.49
CA THR A 774 -31.10 5.41 8.16
C THR A 774 -29.87 5.10 7.30
N GLY A 775 -29.34 3.88 7.36
CA GLY A 775 -28.23 3.44 6.51
C GLY A 775 -28.68 2.94 5.13
N LYS A 776 -27.82 3.14 4.13
CA LYS A 776 -27.90 2.67 2.75
C LYS A 776 -26.49 2.22 2.34
N HIS A 777 -26.35 1.15 1.55
CA HIS A 777 -25.07 0.56 1.12
C HIS A 777 -24.22 -0.06 2.25
N ALA A 778 -23.92 0.70 3.31
CA ALA A 778 -23.27 0.22 4.54
C ALA A 778 -23.75 1.01 5.77
N TRP A 779 -23.73 0.36 6.95
CA TRP A 779 -24.15 0.93 8.23
C TRP A 779 -22.94 1.15 9.13
N VAL A 780 -22.67 2.40 9.53
CA VAL A 780 -21.46 2.75 10.27
C VAL A 780 -21.78 3.07 11.72
N PHE A 781 -21.34 2.21 12.63
CA PHE A 781 -21.45 2.39 14.06
C PHE A 781 -20.23 3.14 14.58
N LYS A 782 -20.46 4.24 15.30
CA LYS A 782 -19.44 5.07 15.93
C LYS A 782 -19.42 4.80 17.42
N ILE A 783 -18.23 4.53 17.94
CA ILE A 783 -17.93 4.50 19.37
C ILE A 783 -17.13 5.77 19.65
N ALA A 784 -17.83 6.81 20.11
CA ALA A 784 -17.21 8.05 20.51
C ALA A 784 -16.59 7.86 21.90
N TRP A 785 -15.28 8.03 21.98
CA TRP A 785 -14.55 7.84 23.23
C TRP A 785 -14.82 8.99 24.18
N SER A 786 -15.27 8.65 25.38
CA SER A 786 -15.26 9.54 26.53
C SER A 786 -13.82 9.72 27.05
N GLY A 787 -13.53 10.91 27.57
CA GLY A 787 -12.21 11.30 28.10
C GLY A 787 -11.85 10.58 29.40
#